data_AF-L9YTA3-F1
#
_entry.id   AF-L9YTA3-F1
#
_cell.length_a   1.000
_cell.length_b   1.000
_cell.length_c   1.000
_cell.angle_alpha   90.00
_cell.angle_beta   90.00
_cell.angle_gamma   90.00
#
_symmetry.space_group_name_H-M   'P 1'
#
loop_
_entity.id
_entity.type
_entity.pdbx_description
1 polymer ?
#
loop_
_entity_poly.entity_id
_entity_poly.type
_entity_poly.pdbx_seq_one_letter_code
_entity_poly.pdbx_strand_id
1 'polypeptide(L)'
;MLFLAVAFVTVVVATFVPSELTIPVLGFGLMLTTLLFLLHKVKPGYLWLTEWLAARLSWAIKNKEYTHGGDDNSEVRYLTRLQRVYPHAIERTDGALVGAMKVEPANMALEDDDAWAKAVQSLSEFANSTVDFPVKIYVTSREVDDDEIVRAHQNRLADADVRSRPVLKRLLEKYVAANTTDNGEIDSETTTIREYYLITAVNDDDIEHFDKTDDSVLAYLADLPAIGRLFGRFQTDDLTNAEREQFKEEHLESRLTQLRRGGSSLYRCSISPVDAYDLARITKEYWTCHPEEYADITNALGTFPVVSHGISDGVPATPDPDDVLDAMDEHDSPSDTASSDHRENTVVEDTVVDPSVPSDDQLPDTSTMHQSMIAPSTVDWETTYAVINDETYVRTFWIEQFPEEPPDGLLERLLLDTELQTDISIHLDPFDSQSAQDMMADWISDLKINQHDSNSLKSEDLQADIDQAKYMRSLVRANKASFYRGGVFIRLAADSQQELDNHTTRLRSIIKDAPANCTLKVASRWQERGLATVSPLGANELGRDRMSTLTNQAVGAMFPFSSNYLMMDEGIEYGYHGHNSSPIRINPWALETGHSELVVGMPGAGKTFGDIMRHLRMMKRRTDTMLVLVDPVGGFRGIADALNAKTITVGGDTKLNPLEIRETPQHVLDSSDGISPLSAKKDEVYAVLENFLDARDIELGTETGVLSYVIDEAYRQAICSSLVTE
;
A
#
# COMPACT_ATOMS: atom_id res chain seq x y z
N MET A 1 -39.67 -19.01 2.61
CA MET A 1 -40.50 -17.80 2.82
C MET A 1 -41.09 -17.23 1.53
N LEU A 2 -40.30 -16.85 0.51
CA LEU A 2 -40.81 -16.23 -0.73
C LEU A 2 -41.95 -17.03 -1.42
N PHE A 3 -41.79 -18.35 -1.59
CA PHE A 3 -42.81 -19.19 -2.21
C PHE A 3 -44.13 -19.22 -1.43
N LEU A 4 -44.03 -19.30 -0.10
CA LEU A 4 -45.17 -19.29 0.81
C LEU A 4 -45.87 -17.94 0.78
N ALA A 5 -45.11 -16.85 0.73
CA ALA A 5 -45.65 -15.50 0.61
C ALA A 5 -46.40 -15.31 -0.71
N VAL A 6 -45.84 -15.72 -1.85
CA VAL A 6 -46.51 -15.61 -3.16
C VAL A 6 -47.76 -16.49 -3.23
N ALA A 7 -47.69 -17.72 -2.71
CA ALA A 7 -48.86 -18.60 -2.63
C ALA A 7 -49.95 -18.00 -1.72
N PHE A 8 -49.57 -17.48 -0.56
CA PHE A 8 -50.49 -16.84 0.38
C PHE A 8 -51.15 -15.59 -0.22
N VAL A 9 -50.37 -14.69 -0.82
CA VAL A 9 -50.87 -13.49 -1.49
C VAL A 9 -51.82 -13.86 -2.63
N THR A 10 -51.52 -14.90 -3.41
CA THR A 10 -52.40 -15.38 -4.48
C THR A 10 -53.75 -15.82 -3.92
N VAL A 11 -53.75 -16.60 -2.82
CA VAL A 11 -54.99 -17.05 -2.17
C VAL A 11 -55.77 -15.87 -1.60
N VAL A 12 -55.10 -14.91 -0.94
CA VAL A 12 -55.74 -13.71 -0.39
C VAL A 12 -56.35 -12.88 -1.52
N VAL A 13 -55.60 -12.55 -2.57
CA VAL A 13 -56.09 -11.78 -3.72
C VAL A 13 -57.30 -12.46 -4.35
N ALA A 14 -57.26 -13.78 -4.53
CA ALA A 14 -58.37 -14.56 -5.09
C ALA A 14 -59.69 -14.42 -4.31
N THR A 15 -59.65 -14.07 -3.01
CA THR A 15 -60.87 -13.81 -2.20
C THR A 15 -61.52 -12.44 -2.46
N PHE A 16 -60.79 -11.48 -3.06
CA PHE A 16 -61.27 -10.13 -3.32
C PHE A 16 -61.63 -9.87 -4.79
N VAL A 17 -61.40 -10.83 -5.69
CA VAL A 17 -61.69 -10.69 -7.13
C VAL A 17 -63.04 -11.34 -7.47
N PRO A 18 -63.84 -10.79 -8.41
CA PRO A 18 -65.06 -11.43 -8.89
C PRO A 18 -64.89 -12.91 -9.23
N SER A 19 -65.94 -13.71 -9.04
CA SER A 19 -65.90 -15.18 -9.19
C SER A 19 -65.42 -15.68 -10.56
N GLU A 20 -65.60 -14.86 -11.61
CA GLU A 20 -65.13 -15.15 -12.98
C GLU A 20 -63.59 -15.11 -13.09
N LEU A 21 -62.93 -14.37 -12.21
CA LEU A 21 -61.48 -14.14 -12.21
C LEU A 21 -60.74 -14.95 -11.13
N THR A 22 -61.45 -15.56 -10.18
CA THR A 22 -60.85 -16.35 -9.10
C THR A 22 -60.00 -17.52 -9.63
N ILE A 23 -60.52 -18.30 -10.60
CA ILE A 23 -59.78 -19.42 -11.21
C ILE A 23 -58.56 -18.91 -12.02
N PRO A 24 -58.68 -17.89 -12.88
CA PRO A 24 -57.53 -17.27 -13.54
C PRO A 24 -56.44 -16.79 -12.57
N VAL A 25 -56.82 -16.13 -11.47
CA VAL A 25 -55.87 -15.60 -10.46
C VAL A 25 -55.13 -16.74 -9.75
N LEU A 26 -55.85 -17.79 -9.33
CA LEU A 26 -55.23 -18.98 -8.73
C LEU A 26 -54.32 -19.71 -9.73
N GLY A 27 -54.74 -19.84 -11.00
CA GLY A 27 -53.93 -20.43 -12.07
C GLY A 27 -52.65 -19.63 -12.32
N PHE A 28 -52.74 -18.30 -12.35
CA PHE A 28 -51.58 -17.41 -12.48
C PHE A 28 -50.62 -17.54 -11.31
N GLY A 29 -51.11 -17.55 -10.07
CA GLY A 29 -50.24 -17.71 -8.91
C GLY A 29 -49.59 -19.10 -8.81
N LEU A 30 -50.28 -20.17 -9.24
CA LEU A 30 -49.69 -21.50 -9.37
C LEU A 30 -48.60 -21.53 -10.46
N MET A 31 -48.84 -20.87 -11.59
CA MET A 31 -47.83 -20.69 -12.64
C MET A 31 -46.62 -19.91 -12.11
N LEU A 32 -46.83 -18.79 -11.42
CA LEU A 32 -45.78 -17.93 -10.88
C LEU A 32 -44.95 -18.64 -9.81
N THR A 33 -45.58 -19.38 -8.89
CA THR A 33 -44.88 -20.18 -7.87
C THR A 33 -44.07 -21.30 -8.50
N THR A 34 -44.61 -22.00 -9.51
CA THR A 34 -43.87 -23.03 -10.26
C THR A 34 -42.68 -22.43 -11.00
N LEU A 35 -42.86 -21.27 -11.64
CA LEU A 35 -41.80 -20.54 -12.32
C LEU A 35 -40.70 -20.12 -11.34
N LEU A 36 -41.05 -19.53 -10.20
CA LEU A 36 -40.08 -19.16 -9.16
C LEU A 36 -39.33 -20.39 -8.64
N PHE A 37 -40.01 -21.53 -8.49
CA PHE A 37 -39.37 -22.78 -8.03
C PHE A 37 -38.36 -23.30 -9.05
N LEU A 38 -38.71 -23.27 -10.34
CA LEU A 38 -37.78 -23.60 -11.43
C LEU A 38 -36.59 -22.63 -11.45
N LEU A 39 -36.83 -21.32 -11.32
CA LEU A 39 -35.76 -20.32 -11.24
C LEU A 39 -34.86 -20.54 -10.03
N HIS A 40 -35.40 -20.95 -8.89
CA HIS A 40 -34.61 -21.30 -7.70
C HIS A 40 -33.75 -22.54 -7.88
N LYS A 41 -34.14 -23.48 -8.75
CA LYS A 41 -33.31 -24.65 -9.10
C LYS A 41 -32.19 -24.30 -10.09
N VAL A 42 -32.39 -23.26 -10.91
CA VAL A 42 -31.44 -22.84 -11.95
C VAL A 42 -30.47 -21.76 -11.45
N LYS A 43 -30.85 -20.97 -10.43
CA LYS A 43 -30.00 -19.90 -9.89
C LYS A 43 -28.65 -20.49 -9.42
N PRO A 44 -27.57 -19.70 -9.50
CA PRO A 44 -26.31 -20.08 -8.85
C PRO A 44 -26.49 -20.31 -7.34
N GLY A 45 -25.76 -21.28 -6.79
CA GLY A 45 -25.85 -21.65 -5.36
C GLY A 45 -25.52 -20.51 -4.40
N TYR A 46 -24.57 -19.64 -4.80
CA TYR A 46 -24.04 -18.52 -4.03
C TYR A 46 -24.89 -17.24 -4.07
N LEU A 47 -26.03 -17.22 -4.79
CA LEU A 47 -26.92 -16.06 -4.86
C LEU A 47 -28.28 -16.36 -4.28
N TRP A 48 -28.92 -15.39 -3.62
CA TRP A 48 -30.35 -15.51 -3.36
C TRP A 48 -31.15 -15.35 -4.65
N LEU A 49 -32.35 -15.94 -4.70
CA LEU A 49 -33.19 -15.89 -5.91
C LEU A 49 -33.55 -14.44 -6.28
N THR A 50 -33.85 -13.63 -5.27
CA THR A 50 -34.21 -12.21 -5.40
C THR A 50 -33.05 -11.40 -5.97
N GLU A 51 -31.85 -11.59 -5.43
CA GLU A 51 -30.63 -10.95 -5.90
C GLU A 51 -30.32 -11.33 -7.34
N TRP A 52 -30.40 -12.62 -7.68
CA TRP A 52 -30.12 -13.10 -9.03
C TRP A 52 -31.08 -12.52 -10.06
N LEU A 53 -32.36 -12.39 -9.71
CA LEU A 53 -33.37 -11.74 -10.56
C LEU A 53 -33.15 -10.23 -10.65
N ALA A 54 -32.89 -9.56 -9.52
CA ALA A 54 -32.61 -8.13 -9.47
C ALA A 54 -31.36 -7.76 -10.28
N ALA A 55 -30.29 -8.55 -10.20
CA ALA A 55 -29.07 -8.39 -10.98
C ALA A 55 -29.34 -8.49 -12.48
N ARG A 56 -30.21 -9.42 -12.90
CA ARG A 56 -30.58 -9.55 -14.32
C ARG A 56 -31.50 -8.44 -14.81
N LEU A 57 -32.44 -8.00 -13.98
CA LEU A 57 -33.36 -6.94 -14.34
C LEU A 57 -32.64 -5.58 -14.40
N SER A 58 -31.84 -5.25 -13.39
CA SER A 58 -31.00 -4.05 -13.38
C SER A 58 -30.04 -4.05 -14.57
N TRP A 59 -29.37 -5.18 -14.85
CA TRP A 59 -28.50 -5.32 -16.01
C TRP A 59 -29.21 -5.13 -17.36
N ALA A 60 -30.49 -5.51 -17.47
CA ALA A 60 -31.25 -5.33 -18.69
C ALA A 60 -31.58 -3.86 -19.00
N ILE A 61 -31.58 -3.00 -17.97
CA ILE A 61 -31.92 -1.57 -18.05
C ILE A 61 -30.65 -0.69 -17.90
N LYS A 62 -29.53 -1.28 -17.47
CA LYS A 62 -28.28 -0.57 -17.21
C LYS A 62 -27.70 0.03 -18.51
N ASN A 63 -27.29 1.30 -18.44
CA ASN A 63 -26.45 1.90 -19.46
C ASN A 63 -25.07 1.23 -19.45
N LYS A 64 -24.66 0.70 -20.61
CA LYS A 64 -23.47 -0.16 -20.70
C LYS A 64 -22.20 0.60 -21.00
N GLU A 65 -22.29 1.84 -21.45
CA GLU A 65 -21.15 2.65 -21.86
C GLU A 65 -21.22 3.98 -21.10
N TYR A 66 -20.21 4.24 -20.28
CA TYR A 66 -20.04 5.48 -19.53
C TYR A 66 -18.89 6.27 -20.17
N THR A 67 -19.09 7.56 -20.45
CA THR A 67 -18.08 8.41 -21.11
C THR A 67 -17.85 9.73 -20.35
N HIS A 68 -16.63 10.25 -20.45
CA HIS A 68 -16.19 11.54 -19.92
C HIS A 68 -16.08 12.53 -21.08
N GLY A 69 -16.95 13.56 -21.12
CA GLY A 69 -16.89 14.63 -22.12
C GLY A 69 -18.21 15.05 -22.80
N GLY A 70 -19.36 14.47 -22.42
CA GLY A 70 -20.70 14.87 -22.90
C GLY A 70 -21.42 15.86 -21.95
N ASP A 71 -22.60 16.36 -22.31
CA ASP A 71 -23.34 17.36 -21.50
C ASP A 71 -23.80 16.86 -20.11
N ASP A 72 -23.74 15.54 -19.82
CA ASP A 72 -24.21 14.93 -18.56
C ASP A 72 -23.12 14.00 -17.94
N ASN A 73 -22.02 14.59 -17.48
CA ASN A 73 -20.78 13.93 -17.07
C ASN A 73 -20.76 13.33 -15.64
N SER A 74 -21.90 12.98 -15.02
CA SER A 74 -21.91 12.48 -13.64
C SER A 74 -21.41 11.04 -13.48
N GLU A 75 -21.69 10.14 -14.43
CA GLU A 75 -21.63 8.70 -14.16
C GLU A 75 -20.21 8.18 -13.86
N VAL A 76 -19.20 8.54 -14.67
CA VAL A 76 -17.80 8.12 -14.44
C VAL A 76 -17.17 8.76 -13.21
N ARG A 77 -17.56 10.00 -12.87
CA ARG A 77 -17.03 10.73 -11.70
C ARG A 77 -17.40 10.03 -10.40
N TYR A 78 -18.66 9.59 -10.29
CA TYR A 78 -19.14 8.90 -9.10
C TYR A 78 -18.55 7.50 -8.94
N LEU A 79 -18.03 6.85 -9.98
CA LEU A 79 -17.44 5.49 -9.89
C LEU A 79 -16.34 5.39 -8.85
N THR A 80 -15.48 6.41 -8.79
CA THR A 80 -14.32 6.45 -7.90
C THR A 80 -14.69 6.50 -6.42
N ARG A 81 -15.95 6.86 -6.12
CA ARG A 81 -16.47 7.21 -4.79
C ARG A 81 -15.74 8.37 -4.13
N LEU A 82 -14.86 9.06 -4.83
CA LEU A 82 -14.20 10.24 -4.32
C LEU A 82 -15.16 11.43 -4.36
N GLN A 83 -15.26 12.15 -3.24
CA GLN A 83 -15.95 13.44 -3.18
C GLN A 83 -14.94 14.57 -3.25
N ARG A 84 -13.92 14.56 -2.37
CA ARG A 84 -12.93 15.62 -2.29
C ARG A 84 -11.62 15.12 -1.68
N VAL A 85 -10.50 15.65 -2.14
CA VAL A 85 -9.19 15.44 -1.52
C VAL A 85 -8.88 16.64 -0.62
N TYR A 86 -8.68 16.38 0.68
CA TYR A 86 -8.13 17.33 1.64
C TYR A 86 -6.65 17.01 1.88
N PRO A 87 -5.82 17.92 2.41
CA PRO A 87 -4.42 17.63 2.70
C PRO A 87 -4.20 16.46 3.67
N HIS A 88 -5.15 16.21 4.58
CA HIS A 88 -5.03 15.21 5.64
C HIS A 88 -5.85 13.93 5.41
N ALA A 89 -6.83 13.94 4.49
CA ALA A 89 -7.73 12.81 4.24
C ALA A 89 -8.44 12.94 2.88
N ILE A 90 -9.04 11.85 2.41
CA ILE A 90 -9.95 11.88 1.27
C ILE A 90 -11.39 11.72 1.76
N GLU A 91 -12.26 12.64 1.36
CA GLU A 91 -13.70 12.52 1.56
C GLU A 91 -14.31 11.65 0.47
N ARG A 92 -15.07 10.65 0.90
CA ARG A 92 -15.83 9.74 0.05
C ARG A 92 -17.25 10.27 -0.18
N THR A 93 -17.91 9.85 -1.26
CA THR A 93 -19.27 10.29 -1.65
C THR A 93 -20.36 10.02 -0.63
N ASP A 94 -20.12 9.15 0.35
CA ASP A 94 -21.01 8.88 1.49
C ASP A 94 -20.69 9.73 2.74
N GLY A 95 -19.80 10.72 2.61
CA GLY A 95 -19.39 11.63 3.69
C GLY A 95 -18.30 11.06 4.60
N ALA A 96 -17.77 9.86 4.31
CA ALA A 96 -16.70 9.25 5.08
C ALA A 96 -15.35 9.95 4.83
N LEU A 97 -14.54 10.12 5.88
CA LEU A 97 -13.13 10.49 5.72
C LEU A 97 -12.26 9.24 5.68
N VAL A 98 -11.44 9.10 4.65
CA VAL A 98 -10.59 7.93 4.38
C VAL A 98 -9.12 8.32 4.53
N GLY A 99 -8.36 7.47 5.21
CA GLY A 99 -6.91 7.59 5.38
C GLY A 99 -6.21 6.25 5.24
N ALA A 100 -4.89 6.29 5.03
CA ALA A 100 -4.11 5.09 4.76
C ALA A 100 -2.72 5.10 5.42
N MET A 101 -2.17 3.90 5.61
CA MET A 101 -0.80 3.64 6.03
C MET A 101 -0.16 2.69 5.01
N LYS A 102 1.06 2.99 4.55
CA LYS A 102 1.83 2.13 3.65
C LYS A 102 2.61 1.14 4.49
N VAL A 103 2.60 -0.12 4.07
CA VAL A 103 3.31 -1.22 4.72
C VAL A 103 4.40 -1.68 3.77
N GLU A 104 5.65 -1.51 4.17
CA GLU A 104 6.78 -2.16 3.50
C GLU A 104 6.82 -3.63 3.96
N PRO A 105 6.72 -4.59 3.04
CA PRO A 105 6.55 -6.00 3.37
C PRO A 105 7.83 -6.64 3.91
N ALA A 106 7.68 -7.75 4.60
CA ALA A 106 8.80 -8.64 4.89
C ALA A 106 9.23 -9.39 3.63
N ASN A 107 10.54 -9.48 3.40
CA ASN A 107 11.06 -10.40 2.39
C ASN A 107 10.96 -11.84 2.93
N MET A 108 10.08 -12.63 2.32
CA MET A 108 9.78 -14.01 2.72
C MET A 108 10.33 -15.05 1.72
N ALA A 109 11.10 -14.62 0.71
CA ALA A 109 11.52 -15.46 -0.43
C ALA A 109 12.33 -16.71 -0.03
N LEU A 110 13.10 -16.63 1.06
CA LEU A 110 14.05 -17.66 1.51
C LEU A 110 13.77 -18.09 2.97
N GLU A 111 12.64 -17.68 3.52
CA GLU A 111 12.28 -17.93 4.92
C GLU A 111 11.61 -19.31 5.07
N ASP A 112 11.78 -19.94 6.23
CA ASP A 112 11.25 -21.27 6.54
C ASP A 112 9.85 -21.23 7.16
N ASP A 113 9.28 -22.40 7.43
CA ASP A 113 7.95 -22.53 8.04
C ASP A 113 7.87 -21.83 9.42
N ASP A 114 8.97 -21.79 10.18
CA ASP A 114 9.03 -21.11 11.49
C ASP A 114 8.94 -19.59 11.34
N ALA A 115 9.57 -19.03 10.31
CA ALA A 115 9.45 -17.61 9.99
C ALA A 115 8.04 -17.24 9.49
N TRP A 116 7.42 -18.10 8.67
CA TRP A 116 6.02 -17.94 8.28
C TRP A 116 5.06 -17.97 9.47
N ALA A 117 5.25 -18.92 10.40
CA ALA A 117 4.45 -18.99 11.62
C ALA A 117 4.57 -17.71 12.47
N LYS A 118 5.76 -17.10 12.56
CA LYS A 118 5.97 -15.80 13.23
C LYS A 118 5.26 -14.67 12.51
N ALA A 119 5.31 -14.63 11.18
CA ALA A 119 4.61 -13.63 10.38
C ALA A 119 3.09 -13.71 10.59
N VAL A 120 2.53 -14.91 10.45
CA VAL A 120 1.11 -15.21 10.72
C VAL A 120 0.71 -14.81 12.13
N GLN A 121 1.51 -15.18 13.12
CA GLN A 121 1.23 -14.82 14.52
C GLN A 121 1.26 -13.31 14.73
N SER A 122 2.22 -12.59 14.13
CA SER A 122 2.30 -11.13 14.25
C SER A 122 1.06 -10.42 13.69
N LEU A 123 0.52 -10.89 12.55
CA LEU A 123 -0.72 -10.33 11.99
C LEU A 123 -1.96 -10.75 12.79
N SER A 124 -1.97 -11.96 13.35
CA SER A 124 -3.05 -12.42 14.22
C SER A 124 -3.15 -11.58 15.51
N GLU A 125 -2.01 -11.24 16.09
CA GLU A 125 -1.90 -10.36 17.27
C GLU A 125 -2.23 -8.92 16.92
N PHE A 126 -1.77 -8.41 15.77
CA PHE A 126 -2.14 -7.10 15.24
C PHE A 126 -3.66 -6.99 15.09
N ALA A 127 -4.30 -7.94 14.40
CA ALA A 127 -5.74 -7.98 14.24
C ALA A 127 -6.41 -7.91 15.62
N ASN A 128 -6.09 -8.85 16.51
CA ASN A 128 -6.73 -8.96 17.82
C ASN A 128 -6.56 -7.76 18.76
N SER A 129 -5.45 -7.02 18.65
CA SER A 129 -5.13 -5.92 19.58
C SER A 129 -5.36 -4.53 19.01
N THR A 130 -5.38 -4.40 17.68
CA THR A 130 -5.36 -3.11 16.99
C THR A 130 -6.56 -2.90 16.08
N VAL A 131 -7.17 -3.96 15.54
CA VAL A 131 -8.27 -3.86 14.57
C VAL A 131 -9.61 -4.03 15.28
N ASP A 132 -10.07 -2.98 15.96
CA ASP A 132 -11.40 -2.87 16.59
C ASP A 132 -12.38 -1.99 15.79
N PHE A 133 -11.93 -1.47 14.64
CA PHE A 133 -12.73 -0.78 13.63
C PHE A 133 -12.55 -1.42 12.24
N PRO A 134 -13.43 -1.12 11.26
CA PRO A 134 -13.27 -1.59 9.89
C PRO A 134 -11.93 -1.17 9.27
N VAL A 135 -11.16 -2.15 8.81
CA VAL A 135 -9.88 -1.97 8.13
C VAL A 135 -9.87 -2.75 6.83
N LYS A 136 -9.31 -2.16 5.79
CA LYS A 136 -9.07 -2.78 4.50
C LYS A 136 -7.57 -2.90 4.28
N ILE A 137 -7.10 -4.11 4.02
CA ILE A 137 -5.75 -4.34 3.51
C ILE A 137 -5.84 -4.30 1.99
N TYR A 138 -5.21 -3.30 1.38
CA TYR A 138 -5.17 -3.13 -0.06
C TYR A 138 -3.78 -3.50 -0.60
N VAL A 139 -3.74 -4.37 -1.59
CA VAL A 139 -2.52 -4.78 -2.29
C VAL A 139 -2.70 -4.47 -3.76
N THR A 140 -1.73 -3.80 -4.38
CA THR A 140 -1.77 -3.44 -5.80
C THR A 140 -0.51 -3.88 -6.51
N SER A 141 -0.65 -4.45 -7.70
CA SER A 141 0.45 -4.66 -8.64
C SER A 141 0.66 -3.36 -9.42
N ARG A 142 1.85 -2.77 -9.29
CA ARG A 142 2.26 -1.59 -10.05
C ARG A 142 3.38 -1.97 -11.00
N GLU A 143 3.23 -1.62 -12.27
CA GLU A 143 4.36 -1.59 -13.19
C GLU A 143 5.18 -0.33 -12.91
N VAL A 144 6.45 -0.54 -12.54
CA VAL A 144 7.42 0.52 -12.36
C VAL A 144 8.40 0.43 -13.52
N ASP A 145 8.47 1.49 -14.30
CA ASP A 145 9.51 1.66 -15.30
C ASP A 145 10.86 1.96 -14.62
N ASP A 146 11.94 1.65 -15.33
CA ASP A 146 13.31 1.95 -14.89
C ASP A 146 13.77 3.33 -15.42
N ASP A 147 12.85 4.24 -15.74
CA ASP A 147 13.19 5.50 -16.41
C ASP A 147 14.15 6.33 -15.59
N GLU A 148 13.94 6.40 -14.28
CA GLU A 148 14.83 7.14 -13.39
C GLU A 148 16.26 6.58 -13.42
N ILE A 149 16.42 5.26 -13.55
CA ILE A 149 17.74 4.63 -13.68
C ILE A 149 18.37 5.00 -15.02
N VAL A 150 17.59 4.98 -16.10
CA VAL A 150 18.06 5.38 -17.43
C VAL A 150 18.46 6.86 -17.41
N ARG A 151 17.64 7.75 -16.83
CA ARG A 151 17.94 9.19 -16.63
C ARG A 151 19.22 9.37 -15.81
N ALA A 152 19.37 8.64 -14.70
CA ALA A 152 20.56 8.68 -13.88
C ALA A 152 21.80 8.27 -14.69
N HIS A 153 21.74 7.17 -15.45
CA HIS A 153 22.84 6.74 -16.31
C HIS A 153 23.15 7.71 -17.46
N GLN A 154 22.13 8.36 -18.03
CA GLN A 154 22.31 9.44 -19.01
C GLN A 154 23.08 10.61 -18.39
N ASN A 155 22.67 11.08 -17.21
CA ASN A 155 23.34 12.16 -16.49
C ASN A 155 24.82 11.82 -16.22
N ARG A 156 25.10 10.57 -15.87
CA ARG A 156 26.47 10.10 -15.62
C ARG A 156 27.40 10.12 -16.82
N LEU A 157 26.89 10.15 -18.07
CA LEU A 157 27.74 10.27 -19.26
C LEU A 157 28.55 11.56 -19.27
N ALA A 158 28.10 12.61 -18.57
CA ALA A 158 28.80 13.88 -18.42
C ALA A 158 29.91 13.86 -17.35
N ASP A 159 29.92 12.86 -16.47
CA ASP A 159 30.85 12.80 -15.33
C ASP A 159 32.31 12.66 -15.76
N ALA A 160 33.22 13.24 -14.99
CA ALA A 160 34.65 13.24 -15.30
C ALA A 160 35.26 11.83 -15.25
N ASP A 161 34.82 11.01 -14.29
CA ASP A 161 35.30 9.65 -14.10
C ASP A 161 34.89 8.74 -15.27
N VAL A 162 33.66 8.90 -15.77
CA VAL A 162 33.16 8.21 -16.97
C VAL A 162 33.90 8.67 -18.23
N ARG A 163 34.06 9.99 -18.44
CA ARG A 163 34.80 10.53 -19.59
C ARG A 163 36.26 10.08 -19.65
N SER A 164 36.89 9.87 -18.49
CA SER A 164 38.27 9.39 -18.40
C SER A 164 38.44 7.89 -18.69
N ARG A 165 37.35 7.11 -18.73
CA ARG A 165 37.37 5.65 -18.86
C ARG A 165 36.52 5.18 -20.06
N PRO A 166 37.13 4.94 -21.24
CA PRO A 166 36.40 4.62 -22.47
C PRO A 166 35.48 3.39 -22.36
N VAL A 167 35.87 2.36 -21.60
CA VAL A 167 35.05 1.16 -21.41
C VAL A 167 33.82 1.45 -20.56
N LEU A 168 33.97 2.18 -19.45
CA LEU A 168 32.84 2.57 -18.60
C LEU A 168 31.85 3.46 -19.36
N LYS A 169 32.36 4.44 -20.11
CA LYS A 169 31.56 5.28 -21.01
C LYS A 169 30.77 4.43 -22.01
N ARG A 170 31.42 3.50 -22.72
CA ARG A 170 30.76 2.65 -23.71
C ARG A 170 29.69 1.73 -23.09
N LEU A 171 29.91 1.26 -21.86
CA LEU A 171 28.92 0.46 -21.13
C LEU A 171 27.67 1.28 -20.77
N LEU A 172 27.85 2.53 -20.33
CA LEU A 172 26.75 3.46 -20.08
C LEU A 172 26.02 3.82 -21.37
N GLU A 173 26.74 4.19 -22.44
CA GLU A 173 26.17 4.51 -23.75
C GLU A 173 25.34 3.33 -24.29
N LYS A 174 25.86 2.11 -24.20
CA LYS A 174 25.13 0.92 -24.66
C LYS A 174 23.87 0.66 -23.84
N TYR A 175 23.93 0.86 -22.52
CA TYR A 175 22.76 0.68 -21.65
C TYR A 175 21.70 1.74 -21.95
N VAL A 176 22.08 3.01 -22.03
CA VAL A 176 21.18 4.11 -22.38
C VAL A 176 20.55 3.86 -23.75
N ALA A 177 21.35 3.57 -24.77
CA ALA A 177 20.85 3.34 -26.13
C ALA A 177 19.92 2.12 -26.25
N ALA A 178 20.02 1.15 -25.34
CA ALA A 178 19.12 -0.01 -25.31
C ALA A 178 17.77 0.29 -24.63
N ASN A 179 17.67 1.38 -23.88
CA ASN A 179 16.48 1.81 -23.14
C ASN A 179 16.00 3.20 -23.57
N THR A 180 16.30 3.58 -24.81
CA THR A 180 15.83 4.82 -25.42
C THR A 180 15.40 4.56 -26.85
N THR A 181 14.30 5.16 -27.28
CA THR A 181 13.82 5.11 -28.66
C THR A 181 14.76 5.84 -29.62
N ASP A 182 14.56 5.66 -30.93
CA ASP A 182 15.29 6.39 -31.98
C ASP A 182 15.13 7.92 -31.86
N ASN A 183 14.05 8.38 -31.23
CA ASN A 183 13.77 9.80 -30.96
C ASN A 183 14.43 10.33 -29.68
N GLY A 184 15.08 9.45 -28.90
CA GLY A 184 15.73 9.78 -27.64
C GLY A 184 14.79 9.82 -26.42
N GLU A 185 13.54 9.39 -26.57
CA GLU A 185 12.62 9.18 -25.45
C GLU A 185 13.02 7.91 -24.69
N ILE A 186 12.83 7.89 -23.37
CA ILE A 186 13.17 6.72 -22.56
C ILE A 186 12.10 5.66 -22.78
N ASP A 187 12.55 4.43 -22.99
CA ASP A 187 11.72 3.24 -23.19
C ASP A 187 12.42 2.12 -22.42
N SER A 188 12.18 2.12 -21.11
CA SER A 188 12.84 1.22 -20.17
C SER A 188 12.01 -0.04 -19.91
N GLU A 189 12.68 -1.11 -19.46
CA GLU A 189 11.97 -2.31 -19.05
C GLU A 189 11.08 -2.02 -17.83
N THR A 190 9.82 -2.44 -17.88
CA THR A 190 8.91 -2.34 -16.74
C THR A 190 9.07 -3.55 -15.83
N THR A 191 9.03 -3.30 -14.52
CA THR A 191 9.01 -4.34 -13.50
C THR A 191 7.74 -4.22 -12.67
N THR A 192 6.98 -5.30 -12.56
CA THR A 192 5.84 -5.36 -11.66
C THR A 192 6.32 -5.51 -10.23
N ILE A 193 6.03 -4.51 -9.40
CA ILE A 193 6.18 -4.56 -7.94
C ILE A 193 4.79 -4.62 -7.29
N ARG A 194 4.76 -4.97 -6.00
CA ARG A 194 3.55 -4.94 -5.19
C ARG A 194 3.67 -3.94 -4.06
N GLU A 195 2.67 -3.10 -3.92
CA GLU A 195 2.54 -2.19 -2.79
C GLU A 195 1.41 -2.63 -1.86
N TYR A 196 1.55 -2.34 -0.57
CA TYR A 196 0.63 -2.78 0.47
C TYR A 196 0.20 -1.60 1.34
N TYR A 197 -1.10 -1.50 1.57
CA TYR A 197 -1.71 -0.40 2.30
C TYR A 197 -2.72 -0.91 3.32
N LEU A 198 -2.74 -0.29 4.49
CA LEU A 198 -3.81 -0.41 5.48
C LEU A 198 -4.69 0.83 5.35
N ILE A 199 -5.95 0.66 4.95
CA ILE A 199 -6.90 1.74 4.70
C ILE A 199 -8.04 1.64 5.71
N THR A 200 -8.43 2.76 6.30
CA THR A 200 -9.61 2.86 7.17
C THR A 200 -10.39 4.12 6.83
N ALA A 201 -11.66 4.13 7.22
CA ALA A 201 -12.56 5.25 7.00
C ALA A 201 -13.35 5.55 8.27
N VAL A 202 -13.77 6.80 8.45
CA VAL A 202 -14.65 7.22 9.54
C VAL A 202 -15.92 7.81 8.94
N ASN A 203 -17.05 7.21 9.30
CA ASN A 203 -18.38 7.66 8.91
C ASN A 203 -19.06 8.41 10.07
N ASP A 204 -20.18 9.06 9.81
CA ASP A 204 -20.94 9.75 10.85
C ASP A 204 -21.42 8.80 11.97
N ASP A 205 -21.75 7.54 11.63
CA ASP A 205 -22.14 6.49 12.59
C ASP A 205 -21.06 6.16 13.63
N ASP A 206 -19.78 6.35 13.28
CA ASP A 206 -18.64 6.09 14.15
C ASP A 206 -18.54 7.14 15.29
N ILE A 207 -18.96 8.38 15.00
CA ILE A 207 -18.96 9.49 15.96
C ILE A 207 -19.98 9.24 17.07
N GLU A 208 -21.16 8.72 16.72
CA GLU A 208 -22.27 8.47 17.66
C GLU A 208 -21.99 7.34 18.66
N HIS A 209 -21.10 6.41 18.30
CA HIS A 209 -20.69 5.30 19.18
C HIS A 209 -19.56 5.70 20.13
N PHE A 210 -18.69 6.64 19.73
CA PHE A 210 -17.56 7.10 20.52
C PHE A 210 -17.99 7.77 21.84
N ASP A 211 -19.08 8.53 21.79
CA ASP A 211 -19.63 9.29 22.92
C ASP A 211 -20.18 8.41 24.07
N LYS A 212 -20.28 7.08 23.86
CA LYS A 212 -20.80 6.13 24.85
C LYS A 212 -19.75 5.26 25.54
N THR A 213 -18.54 5.13 24.99
CA THR A 213 -17.57 4.11 25.44
C THR A 213 -16.26 4.64 25.99
N ASP A 214 -15.83 5.87 25.67
CA ASP A 214 -14.53 6.40 26.11
C ASP A 214 -14.61 7.62 27.04
N ASP A 215 -14.71 7.36 28.35
CA ASP A 215 -14.53 8.35 29.43
C ASP A 215 -13.10 8.97 29.45
N SER A 216 -12.16 8.45 28.66
CA SER A 216 -10.74 8.79 28.71
C SER A 216 -10.35 10.03 27.89
N VAL A 217 -11.02 10.29 26.76
CA VAL A 217 -10.77 11.50 25.93
C VAL A 217 -11.54 12.71 26.48
N LEU A 218 -12.72 12.49 27.07
CA LEU A 218 -13.47 13.50 27.83
C LEU A 218 -12.64 14.11 28.98
N ALA A 219 -11.74 13.32 29.59
CA ALA A 219 -10.84 13.81 30.62
C ALA A 219 -9.74 14.75 30.08
N TYR A 220 -9.31 14.58 28.82
CA TYR A 220 -8.32 15.45 28.17
C TYR A 220 -8.95 16.76 27.68
N LEU A 221 -10.21 16.72 27.25
CA LEU A 221 -10.98 17.89 26.81
C LEU A 221 -11.51 18.74 27.98
N ALA A 222 -11.60 18.19 29.19
CA ALA A 222 -12.02 18.91 30.40
C ALA A 222 -11.00 19.95 30.90
N ASP A 223 -9.72 19.84 30.52
CA ASP A 223 -8.65 20.77 30.91
C ASP A 223 -8.56 22.04 30.03
N LEU A 224 -9.37 22.13 28.97
CA LEU A 224 -9.44 23.32 28.11
C LEU A 224 -10.52 24.30 28.62
N PRO A 225 -10.15 25.56 29.00
CA PRO A 225 -11.01 26.47 29.77
C PRO A 225 -12.24 27.02 29.03
N ALA A 226 -12.44 26.67 27.76
CA ALA A 226 -13.62 27.01 26.97
C ALA A 226 -14.51 25.79 26.63
N ILE A 227 -13.91 24.61 26.51
CA ILE A 227 -14.55 23.40 25.97
C ILE A 227 -15.30 22.66 27.10
N GLY A 228 -14.71 22.56 28.30
CA GLY A 228 -15.32 21.87 29.44
C GLY A 228 -16.67 22.44 29.94
N ARG A 229 -17.09 23.64 29.52
CA ARG A 229 -18.40 24.22 29.86
C ARG A 229 -19.53 23.88 28.88
N LEU A 230 -19.21 23.37 27.69
CA LEU A 230 -20.19 22.98 26.68
C LEU A 230 -20.62 21.52 26.84
N PHE A 231 -19.71 20.61 27.21
CA PHE A 231 -19.95 19.16 27.20
C PHE A 231 -20.93 18.64 28.28
N GLY A 232 -21.16 19.37 29.37
CA GLY A 232 -22.13 18.98 30.39
C GLY A 232 -23.61 19.09 29.96
N ARG A 233 -23.89 19.47 28.70
CA ARG A 233 -25.25 19.78 28.22
C ARG A 233 -25.72 19.10 26.94
N PHE A 234 -24.89 18.31 26.25
CA PHE A 234 -25.27 17.74 24.96
C PHE A 234 -25.44 16.22 25.05
N GLN A 235 -26.61 15.80 25.52
CA GLN A 235 -27.21 14.58 24.98
C GLN A 235 -27.65 14.92 23.54
N THR A 236 -27.05 14.22 22.57
CA THR A 236 -27.54 13.95 21.20
C THR A 236 -28.74 14.80 20.74
N ASP A 237 -28.47 15.86 19.95
CA ASP A 237 -29.29 16.20 18.77
C ASP A 237 -28.83 17.43 17.94
N ASP A 238 -27.83 18.23 18.34
CA ASP A 238 -27.41 19.42 17.55
C ASP A 238 -25.89 19.56 17.40
N LEU A 239 -25.21 18.61 16.74
CA LEU A 239 -23.86 18.85 16.21
C LEU A 239 -23.96 19.56 14.85
N THR A 240 -23.28 20.70 14.73
CA THR A 240 -23.15 21.42 13.44
C THR A 240 -22.31 20.61 12.45
N ASN A 241 -22.45 20.87 11.14
CA ASN A 241 -21.68 20.16 10.11
C ASN A 241 -20.16 20.31 10.31
N ALA A 242 -19.70 21.51 10.70
CA ALA A 242 -18.29 21.78 10.97
C ALA A 242 -17.76 20.98 12.17
N GLU A 243 -18.56 20.81 13.23
CA GLU A 243 -18.18 19.98 14.37
C GLU A 243 -18.09 18.50 13.98
N ARG A 244 -19.03 17.99 13.17
CA ARG A 244 -18.97 16.60 12.68
C ARG A 244 -17.73 16.34 11.83
N GLU A 245 -17.37 17.25 10.95
CA GLU A 245 -16.14 17.15 10.15
C GLU A 245 -14.89 17.10 11.03
N GLN A 246 -14.80 17.98 12.03
CA GLN A 246 -13.69 17.99 12.99
C GLN A 246 -13.61 16.67 13.77
N PHE A 247 -14.74 16.15 14.26
CA PHE A 247 -14.76 14.86 14.97
C PHE A 247 -14.35 13.69 14.07
N LYS A 248 -14.73 13.69 12.78
CA LYS A 248 -14.27 12.67 11.84
C LYS A 248 -12.76 12.73 11.62
N GLU A 249 -12.19 13.93 11.50
CA GLU A 249 -10.75 14.13 11.33
C GLU A 249 -9.98 13.61 12.55
N GLU A 250 -10.38 14.01 13.75
CA GLU A 250 -9.76 13.56 15.01
C GLU A 250 -9.86 12.03 15.18
N HIS A 251 -11.02 11.45 14.87
CA HIS A 251 -11.22 10.01 14.98
C HIS A 251 -10.41 9.24 13.91
N LEU A 252 -10.30 9.78 12.69
CA LEU A 252 -9.47 9.19 11.65
C LEU A 252 -7.99 9.22 12.05
N GLU A 253 -7.49 10.34 12.57
CA GLU A 253 -6.12 10.46 13.08
C GLU A 253 -5.85 9.44 14.21
N SER A 254 -6.83 9.23 15.10
CA SER A 254 -6.75 8.22 16.15
C SER A 254 -6.63 6.80 15.57
N ARG A 255 -7.51 6.41 14.63
CA ARG A 255 -7.46 5.10 13.94
C ARG A 255 -6.12 4.90 13.23
N LEU A 256 -5.65 5.90 12.50
CA LEU A 256 -4.36 5.88 11.80
C LEU A 256 -3.19 5.73 12.78
N THR A 257 -3.20 6.46 13.89
CA THR A 257 -2.17 6.34 14.92
C THR A 257 -2.17 4.96 15.57
N GLN A 258 -3.35 4.39 15.80
CA GLN A 258 -3.51 3.02 16.30
C GLN A 258 -2.94 2.00 15.31
N LEU A 259 -3.27 2.11 14.02
CA LEU A 259 -2.70 1.25 12.96
C LEU A 259 -1.17 1.36 12.90
N ARG A 260 -0.62 2.56 13.00
CA ARG A 260 0.84 2.78 13.00
C ARG A 260 1.52 2.13 14.20
N ARG A 261 0.96 2.29 15.41
CA ARG A 261 1.51 1.68 16.64
C ARG A 261 1.42 0.17 16.58
N GLY A 262 0.24 -0.38 16.29
CA GLY A 262 0.05 -1.82 16.24
C GLY A 262 0.84 -2.47 15.13
N GLY A 263 0.85 -1.87 13.94
CA GLY A 263 1.50 -2.50 12.81
C GLY A 263 3.04 -2.41 12.85
N SER A 264 3.61 -1.60 13.74
CA SER A 264 5.05 -1.65 14.04
C SER A 264 5.52 -2.98 14.66
N SER A 265 4.59 -3.80 15.18
CA SER A 265 4.88 -5.14 15.68
C SER A 265 4.73 -6.24 14.61
N LEU A 266 4.36 -5.90 13.37
CA LEU A 266 4.31 -6.87 12.28
C LEU A 266 5.72 -7.40 12.00
N TYR A 267 5.80 -8.71 11.75
CA TYR A 267 7.07 -9.39 11.53
C TYR A 267 7.81 -8.78 10.33
N ARG A 268 8.97 -8.16 10.61
CA ARG A 268 9.89 -7.57 9.59
C ARG A 268 9.20 -6.64 8.58
N CYS A 269 8.11 -6.00 8.96
CA CYS A 269 7.45 -4.98 8.16
C CYS A 269 7.78 -3.59 8.73
N SER A 270 7.71 -2.57 7.89
CA SER A 270 7.74 -1.17 8.37
C SER A 270 6.48 -0.44 7.92
N ILE A 271 6.02 0.53 8.71
CA ILE A 271 4.78 1.26 8.45
C ILE A 271 5.03 2.76 8.44
N SER A 272 4.51 3.42 7.41
CA SER A 272 4.57 4.86 7.24
C SER A 272 3.19 5.44 6.89
N PRO A 273 2.88 6.70 7.29
CA PRO A 273 1.66 7.37 6.88
C PRO A 273 1.65 7.63 5.37
N VAL A 274 0.48 7.57 4.77
CA VAL A 274 0.24 7.92 3.36
C VAL A 274 -0.47 9.25 3.33
N ASP A 275 0.04 10.20 2.56
CA ASP A 275 -0.65 11.46 2.36
C ASP A 275 -1.88 11.30 1.45
N ALA A 276 -2.80 12.25 1.50
CA ALA A 276 -4.04 12.17 0.74
C ALA A 276 -3.81 12.26 -0.78
N TYR A 277 -2.73 12.87 -1.24
CA TYR A 277 -2.40 12.97 -2.67
C TYR A 277 -1.86 11.63 -3.20
N ASP A 278 -1.07 10.91 -2.41
CA ASP A 278 -0.65 9.54 -2.69
C ASP A 278 -1.83 8.58 -2.69
N LEU A 279 -2.76 8.71 -1.73
CA LEU A 279 -3.98 7.90 -1.73
C LEU A 279 -4.86 8.21 -2.96
N ALA A 280 -4.90 9.47 -3.41
CA ALA A 280 -5.58 9.87 -4.62
C ALA A 280 -4.88 9.33 -5.88
N ARG A 281 -3.55 9.30 -5.90
CA ARG A 281 -2.72 8.71 -6.96
C ARG A 281 -3.03 7.23 -7.14
N ILE A 282 -2.94 6.43 -6.08
CA ILE A 282 -3.22 4.98 -6.18
C ILE A 282 -4.68 4.72 -6.57
N THR A 283 -5.60 5.62 -6.20
CA THR A 283 -7.00 5.55 -6.64
C THR A 283 -7.12 5.85 -8.13
N LYS A 284 -6.42 6.86 -8.64
CA LYS A 284 -6.37 7.18 -10.06
C LYS A 284 -5.82 6.01 -10.86
N GLU A 285 -4.64 5.50 -10.49
CA GLU A 285 -3.99 4.36 -11.15
C GLU A 285 -4.90 3.12 -11.21
N TYR A 286 -5.62 2.84 -10.12
CA TYR A 286 -6.60 1.76 -10.06
C TYR A 286 -7.73 1.92 -11.11
N TRP A 287 -8.25 3.14 -11.25
CA TRP A 287 -9.39 3.42 -12.12
C TRP A 287 -9.01 3.71 -13.57
N THR A 288 -7.83 4.25 -13.83
CA THR A 288 -7.33 4.56 -15.18
C THR A 288 -6.53 3.41 -15.79
N CYS A 289 -6.04 2.48 -14.95
CA CYS A 289 -5.14 1.38 -15.32
C CYS A 289 -3.75 1.83 -15.83
N HIS A 290 -3.38 3.08 -15.60
CA HIS A 290 -2.09 3.65 -16.03
C HIS A 290 -1.28 4.12 -14.82
N PRO A 291 0.04 3.90 -14.76
CA PRO A 291 0.89 4.39 -13.68
C PRO A 291 1.00 5.92 -13.72
N GLU A 292 1.08 6.55 -12.55
CA GLU A 292 1.20 8.00 -12.41
C GLU A 292 2.43 8.36 -11.55
N GLU A 293 3.13 9.44 -11.91
CA GLU A 293 4.18 10.02 -11.08
C GLU A 293 3.57 10.89 -9.96
N TYR A 294 4.12 10.82 -8.75
CA TYR A 294 3.63 11.59 -7.59
C TYR A 294 3.68 13.13 -7.80
N ALA A 295 4.68 13.61 -8.54
CA ALA A 295 4.79 15.03 -8.85
C ALA A 295 3.61 15.51 -9.71
N ASP A 296 3.13 14.68 -10.63
CA ASP A 296 2.06 15.02 -11.56
C ASP A 296 0.72 15.14 -10.84
N ILE A 297 0.42 14.23 -9.90
CA ILE A 297 -0.83 14.31 -9.12
C ILE A 297 -0.84 15.52 -8.19
N THR A 298 0.30 15.83 -7.56
CA THR A 298 0.42 16.97 -6.63
C THR A 298 0.31 18.29 -7.38
N ASN A 299 0.90 18.38 -8.57
CA ASN A 299 0.73 19.55 -9.43
C ASN A 299 -0.72 19.67 -9.92
N ALA A 300 -1.37 18.57 -10.31
CA ALA A 300 -2.76 18.59 -10.78
C ALA A 300 -3.74 19.00 -9.67
N LEU A 301 -3.61 18.44 -8.48
CA LEU A 301 -4.49 18.72 -7.33
C LEU A 301 -4.09 19.99 -6.56
N GLY A 302 -2.81 20.38 -6.59
CA GLY A 302 -2.23 21.47 -5.79
C GLY A 302 -2.14 22.84 -6.48
N THR A 303 -2.34 22.95 -7.80
CA THR A 303 -2.22 24.23 -8.54
C THR A 303 -3.37 25.22 -8.38
N PHE A 304 -4.38 24.94 -7.53
CA PHE A 304 -5.52 25.86 -7.40
C PHE A 304 -5.92 26.17 -5.95
N PRO A 305 -5.42 27.30 -5.44
CA PRO A 305 -6.23 28.21 -4.66
C PRO A 305 -6.31 29.53 -5.43
N VAL A 306 -7.25 29.64 -6.39
CA VAL A 306 -7.69 30.99 -6.79
C VAL A 306 -8.62 31.46 -5.70
N VAL A 307 -8.03 32.17 -4.73
CA VAL A 307 -8.75 33.02 -3.79
C VAL A 307 -9.61 33.97 -4.63
N SER A 308 -10.92 33.74 -4.69
CA SER A 308 -11.86 34.78 -5.10
C SER A 308 -11.96 35.78 -3.95
N HIS A 309 -10.94 36.63 -3.80
CA HIS A 309 -11.17 37.88 -3.11
C HIS A 309 -12.18 38.65 -3.95
N GLY A 310 -13.35 38.87 -3.36
CA GLY A 310 -14.45 39.59 -3.97
C GLY A 310 -13.94 40.83 -4.70
N ILE A 311 -14.06 40.79 -6.02
CA ILE A 311 -13.96 41.98 -6.84
C ILE A 311 -15.19 42.80 -6.43
N SER A 312 -14.97 43.80 -5.58
CA SER A 312 -15.94 44.88 -5.44
C SER A 312 -16.12 45.50 -6.82
N ASP A 313 -17.36 45.51 -7.31
CA ASP A 313 -17.76 46.29 -8.48
C ASP A 313 -17.18 47.71 -8.36
N GLY A 314 -16.31 48.10 -9.30
CA GLY A 314 -15.96 49.51 -9.49
C GLY A 314 -14.48 49.90 -9.61
N VAL A 315 -13.58 49.05 -10.12
CA VAL A 315 -12.22 49.50 -10.49
C VAL A 315 -11.94 49.21 -11.97
N PRO A 316 -11.68 50.23 -12.82
CA PRO A 316 -11.34 50.02 -14.22
C PRO A 316 -9.97 49.35 -14.36
N ALA A 317 -9.87 48.37 -15.24
CA ALA A 317 -8.62 47.68 -15.57
C ALA A 317 -7.72 48.56 -16.45
N THR A 318 -7.00 49.50 -15.83
CA THR A 318 -5.68 50.08 -16.19
C THR A 318 -5.55 51.47 -15.55
N PRO A 319 -4.58 51.73 -14.65
CA PRO A 319 -4.30 53.09 -14.21
C PRO A 319 -3.43 53.81 -15.25
N ASP A 320 -3.77 55.07 -15.54
CA ASP A 320 -2.97 56.00 -16.34
C ASP A 320 -1.65 56.30 -15.58
N PRO A 321 -0.46 56.30 -16.22
CA PRO A 321 0.82 56.43 -15.51
C PRO A 321 1.05 57.77 -14.80
N ASP A 322 0.18 58.76 -15.00
CA ASP A 322 0.33 60.10 -14.45
C ASP A 322 -0.30 60.27 -13.05
N ASP A 323 -1.09 59.31 -12.55
CA ASP A 323 -1.79 59.39 -11.24
C ASP A 323 -0.95 58.90 -10.04
N VAL A 324 0.29 58.44 -10.25
CA VAL A 324 1.15 57.86 -9.18
C VAL A 324 2.13 58.87 -8.58
N LEU A 325 2.14 60.12 -9.04
CA LEU A 325 3.15 61.12 -8.63
C LEU A 325 2.68 62.18 -7.62
N ASP A 326 1.39 62.25 -7.26
CA ASP A 326 0.87 63.29 -6.36
C ASP A 326 0.49 62.79 -4.95
N ALA A 327 0.81 61.54 -4.58
CA ALA A 327 0.42 60.94 -3.29
C ALA A 327 1.58 60.72 -2.30
N MET A 328 2.65 61.53 -2.38
CA MET A 328 3.80 61.42 -1.47
C MET A 328 4.26 62.76 -0.85
N ASP A 329 3.34 63.69 -0.58
CA ASP A 329 3.66 64.84 0.26
C ASP A 329 2.55 65.17 1.29
N GLU A 330 3.03 65.44 2.51
CA GLU A 330 2.37 66.09 3.66
C GLU A 330 1.65 65.23 4.73
N HIS A 331 2.44 64.88 5.76
CA HIS A 331 2.03 64.91 7.17
C HIS A 331 1.89 66.37 7.65
N ASP A 332 0.76 66.75 8.28
CA ASP A 332 0.72 67.33 9.64
C ASP A 332 -0.72 67.69 10.14
N SER A 333 -1.13 67.10 11.28
CA SER A 333 -1.76 67.74 12.46
C SER A 333 -3.17 68.42 12.42
N PRO A 334 -3.87 68.57 13.58
CA PRO A 334 -5.31 68.20 13.74
C PRO A 334 -6.27 69.33 14.17
N SER A 335 -7.60 69.13 14.11
CA SER A 335 -8.61 69.72 15.03
C SER A 335 -10.07 69.29 14.82
N ASP A 336 -10.74 69.01 15.95
CA ASP A 336 -12.15 69.19 16.38
C ASP A 336 -13.24 69.53 15.32
N THR A 337 -14.44 68.94 15.38
CA THR A 337 -15.56 69.25 16.31
C THR A 337 -16.87 68.52 15.90
N ALA A 338 -17.60 68.05 16.91
CA ALA A 338 -19.01 67.64 17.10
C ALA A 338 -20.10 67.74 15.99
N SER A 339 -20.98 66.72 15.92
CA SER A 339 -22.46 66.77 16.17
C SER A 339 -23.17 65.50 15.61
N SER A 340 -23.70 64.59 16.45
CA SER A 340 -25.11 64.37 16.85
C SER A 340 -26.03 63.60 15.87
N ASP A 341 -26.64 62.53 16.43
CA ASP A 341 -27.95 61.91 16.14
C ASP A 341 -28.24 61.28 14.76
N HIS A 342 -28.46 59.96 14.69
CA HIS A 342 -29.74 59.27 14.97
C HIS A 342 -29.64 57.75 14.74
N ARG A 343 -30.43 57.00 15.52
CA ARG A 343 -30.72 55.56 15.39
C ARG A 343 -31.57 55.27 14.15
N GLU A 344 -31.37 54.12 13.51
CA GLU A 344 -32.45 53.14 13.33
C GLU A 344 -31.94 51.76 12.89
N ASN A 345 -32.41 50.74 13.61
CA ASN A 345 -32.42 49.34 13.20
C ASN A 345 -33.52 49.16 12.15
N THR A 346 -33.22 48.52 11.03
CA THR A 346 -34.25 47.94 10.17
C THR A 346 -33.80 46.59 9.63
N VAL A 347 -34.49 45.56 10.09
CA VAL A 347 -34.55 44.21 9.52
C VAL A 347 -35.39 44.30 8.24
N VAL A 348 -34.89 43.74 7.14
CA VAL A 348 -35.65 43.39 5.91
C VAL A 348 -34.95 42.14 5.36
N GLU A 349 -35.45 40.92 5.58
CA GLU A 349 -36.62 40.24 4.98
C GLU A 349 -36.37 39.73 3.55
N ASP A 350 -36.69 38.43 3.39
CA ASP A 350 -36.58 37.57 2.21
C ASP A 350 -36.77 38.27 0.87
N THR A 351 -35.89 37.95 -0.09
CA THR A 351 -36.15 38.20 -1.51
C THR A 351 -36.08 36.91 -2.30
N VAL A 352 -37.30 36.42 -2.58
CA VAL A 352 -37.76 35.56 -3.67
C VAL A 352 -36.73 35.27 -4.78
N VAL A 353 -36.43 33.98 -4.96
CA VAL A 353 -35.70 33.40 -6.09
C VAL A 353 -36.53 33.52 -7.36
N ASP A 354 -36.01 34.22 -8.37
CA ASP A 354 -36.53 34.25 -9.74
C ASP A 354 -36.00 33.03 -10.52
N PRO A 355 -36.85 32.16 -11.10
CA PRO A 355 -36.39 31.00 -11.84
C PRO A 355 -36.33 31.32 -13.34
N SER A 356 -35.13 31.46 -13.91
CA SER A 356 -34.75 31.03 -15.29
C SER A 356 -33.60 31.87 -15.89
N VAL A 357 -32.37 31.45 -15.63
CA VAL A 357 -31.25 31.61 -16.57
C VAL A 357 -30.43 30.31 -16.49
N PRO A 358 -30.13 29.61 -17.61
CA PRO A 358 -29.21 28.48 -17.58
C PRO A 358 -27.81 29.03 -17.29
N SER A 359 -27.21 28.62 -16.17
CA SER A 359 -25.87 29.00 -15.76
C SER A 359 -24.84 28.06 -16.37
N ASP A 360 -24.43 28.31 -17.61
CA ASP A 360 -23.33 27.60 -18.29
C ASP A 360 -21.93 28.16 -17.95
N ASP A 361 -21.84 29.16 -17.06
CA ASP A 361 -20.57 29.87 -16.74
C ASP A 361 -20.26 29.88 -15.23
N GLN A 362 -20.55 28.80 -14.49
CA GLN A 362 -19.92 28.57 -13.19
C GLN A 362 -18.72 27.65 -13.38
N LEU A 363 -17.52 28.12 -13.00
CA LEU A 363 -16.34 27.26 -12.84
C LEU A 363 -16.76 26.02 -12.03
N PRO A 364 -16.39 24.80 -12.46
CA PRO A 364 -16.81 23.59 -11.76
C PRO A 364 -16.35 23.65 -10.30
N ASP A 365 -17.21 23.24 -9.37
CA ASP A 365 -16.85 23.18 -7.95
C ASP A 365 -15.61 22.31 -7.76
N THR A 366 -14.79 22.63 -6.75
CA THR A 366 -13.54 21.95 -6.41
C THR A 366 -13.70 20.42 -6.31
N SER A 367 -14.83 19.95 -5.75
CA SER A 367 -15.18 18.53 -5.71
C SER A 367 -15.29 17.92 -7.12
N THR A 368 -15.98 18.61 -8.02
CA THR A 368 -16.16 18.17 -9.41
C THR A 368 -14.81 18.09 -10.14
N MET A 369 -13.90 19.04 -9.89
CA MET A 369 -12.55 19.03 -10.44
C MET A 369 -11.74 17.83 -9.95
N HIS A 370 -11.70 17.59 -8.63
CA HIS A 370 -10.98 16.45 -8.04
C HIS A 370 -11.52 15.11 -8.56
N GLN A 371 -12.84 14.97 -8.67
CA GLN A 371 -13.48 13.79 -9.25
C GLN A 371 -13.07 13.58 -10.71
N SER A 372 -13.09 14.63 -11.52
CA SER A 372 -12.69 14.57 -12.94
C SER A 372 -11.22 14.17 -13.12
N MET A 373 -10.32 14.56 -12.21
CA MET A 373 -8.89 14.22 -12.32
C MET A 373 -8.58 12.74 -12.06
N ILE A 374 -9.44 12.05 -11.30
CA ILE A 374 -9.21 10.67 -10.83
C ILE A 374 -10.07 9.67 -11.60
N ALA A 375 -11.21 10.12 -12.12
CA ALA A 375 -12.12 9.29 -12.90
C ALA A 375 -11.49 8.84 -14.23
N PRO A 376 -11.85 7.62 -14.70
CA PRO A 376 -11.50 7.20 -16.04
C PRO A 376 -12.26 8.01 -17.09
N SER A 377 -11.73 7.99 -18.32
CA SER A 377 -12.37 8.64 -19.48
C SER A 377 -13.58 7.85 -19.97
N THR A 378 -13.48 6.53 -20.06
CA THR A 378 -14.60 5.66 -20.47
C THR A 378 -14.64 4.38 -19.65
N VAL A 379 -15.85 3.84 -19.44
CA VAL A 379 -16.04 2.50 -18.88
C VAL A 379 -17.17 1.78 -19.59
N ASP A 380 -16.84 0.68 -20.25
CA ASP A 380 -17.79 -0.24 -20.86
C ASP A 380 -18.07 -1.44 -19.96
N TRP A 381 -19.33 -1.65 -19.62
CA TRP A 381 -19.78 -2.71 -18.75
C TRP A 381 -20.19 -3.95 -19.53
N GLU A 382 -19.47 -5.04 -19.28
CA GLU A 382 -19.80 -6.37 -19.76
C GLU A 382 -20.30 -7.29 -18.64
N THR A 383 -20.94 -8.39 -19.05
CA THR A 383 -21.62 -9.30 -18.09
C THR A 383 -20.64 -9.89 -17.06
N THR A 384 -19.37 -10.06 -17.43
CA THR A 384 -18.34 -10.72 -16.61
C THR A 384 -17.02 -9.96 -16.58
N TYR A 385 -16.93 -8.78 -17.19
CA TYR A 385 -15.75 -7.92 -17.20
C TYR A 385 -16.19 -6.48 -17.49
N ALA A 386 -15.27 -5.52 -17.45
CA ALA A 386 -15.46 -4.18 -17.98
C ALA A 386 -14.25 -3.79 -18.83
N VAL A 387 -14.40 -2.81 -19.71
CA VAL A 387 -13.29 -2.19 -20.46
C VAL A 387 -13.15 -0.77 -19.95
N ILE A 388 -11.95 -0.38 -19.55
CA ILE A 388 -11.62 0.94 -19.04
C ILE A 388 -10.80 1.67 -20.09
N ASN A 389 -11.17 2.93 -20.39
CA ASN A 389 -10.50 3.79 -21.36
C ASN A 389 -10.33 3.15 -22.76
N ASP A 390 -11.25 2.26 -23.14
CA ASP A 390 -11.24 1.48 -24.40
C ASP A 390 -9.99 0.60 -24.61
N GLU A 391 -9.14 0.46 -23.59
CA GLU A 391 -7.82 -0.17 -23.67
C GLU A 391 -7.70 -1.37 -22.73
N THR A 392 -8.06 -1.21 -21.46
CA THR A 392 -7.78 -2.23 -20.43
C THR A 392 -9.02 -3.04 -20.07
N TYR A 393 -8.91 -4.36 -20.14
CA TYR A 393 -9.96 -5.30 -19.78
C TYR A 393 -9.82 -5.69 -18.31
N VAL A 394 -10.84 -5.42 -17.50
CA VAL A 394 -10.84 -5.71 -16.06
C VAL A 394 -11.92 -6.69 -15.66
N ARG A 395 -11.61 -7.59 -14.73
CA ARG A 395 -12.57 -8.54 -14.15
C ARG A 395 -12.47 -8.58 -12.64
N THR A 396 -13.61 -8.47 -11.99
CA THR A 396 -13.68 -8.51 -10.51
C THR A 396 -14.21 -9.83 -9.98
N PHE A 397 -13.60 -10.25 -8.87
CA PHE A 397 -13.84 -11.51 -8.20
C PHE A 397 -13.96 -11.33 -6.69
N TRP A 398 -14.52 -12.35 -6.03
CA TRP A 398 -14.39 -12.52 -4.58
C TRP A 398 -14.13 -13.99 -4.24
N ILE A 399 -13.50 -14.22 -3.08
CA ILE A 399 -13.40 -15.56 -2.48
C ILE A 399 -14.70 -15.87 -1.75
N GLU A 400 -15.45 -16.84 -2.27
CA GLU A 400 -16.74 -17.28 -1.73
C GLU A 400 -16.57 -18.27 -0.58
N GLN A 401 -15.55 -19.13 -0.64
CA GLN A 401 -15.27 -20.13 0.38
C GLN A 401 -13.78 -20.18 0.65
N PHE A 402 -13.44 -20.07 1.94
CA PHE A 402 -12.11 -20.33 2.49
C PHE A 402 -12.03 -21.78 2.98
N PRO A 403 -10.82 -22.37 3.07
CA PRO A 403 -10.65 -23.65 3.77
C PRO A 403 -11.04 -23.51 5.26
N GLU A 404 -11.52 -24.59 5.86
CA GLU A 404 -11.91 -24.62 7.28
C GLU A 404 -10.73 -24.33 8.21
N GLU A 405 -9.55 -24.85 7.87
CA GLU A 405 -8.27 -24.58 8.52
C GLU A 405 -7.32 -23.93 7.50
N PRO A 406 -7.26 -22.58 7.43
CA PRO A 406 -6.35 -21.89 6.52
C PRO A 406 -4.90 -22.18 6.87
N PRO A 407 -4.09 -22.75 5.95
CA PRO A 407 -2.65 -22.87 6.16
C PRO A 407 -1.97 -21.51 6.17
N ASP A 408 -0.81 -21.45 6.83
CA ASP A 408 0.07 -20.28 6.79
C ASP A 408 0.45 -19.95 5.34
N GLY A 409 0.46 -18.66 5.00
CA GLY A 409 0.72 -18.21 3.64
C GLY A 409 -0.40 -18.56 2.65
N LEU A 410 -1.66 -18.57 3.09
CA LEU A 410 -2.83 -18.95 2.28
C LEU A 410 -2.84 -18.28 0.89
N LEU A 411 -2.50 -17.00 0.84
CA LEU A 411 -2.52 -16.18 -0.39
C LEU A 411 -1.13 -16.01 -1.02
N GLU A 412 -0.09 -16.65 -0.49
CA GLU A 412 1.30 -16.46 -0.91
C GLU A 412 1.45 -16.62 -2.43
N ARG A 413 0.96 -17.72 -3.02
CA ARG A 413 1.09 -17.94 -4.47
C ARG A 413 0.45 -16.86 -5.33
N LEU A 414 -0.63 -16.24 -4.85
CA LEU A 414 -1.25 -15.12 -5.54
C LEU A 414 -0.37 -13.87 -5.42
N LEU A 415 0.07 -13.56 -4.20
CA LEU A 415 0.87 -12.38 -3.89
C LEU A 415 2.27 -12.45 -4.52
N LEU A 416 2.77 -13.63 -4.79
CA LEU A 416 4.07 -13.85 -5.42
C LEU A 416 4.01 -13.97 -6.95
N ASP A 417 2.82 -14.00 -7.54
CA ASP A 417 2.65 -14.01 -8.99
C ASP A 417 2.79 -12.58 -9.54
N THR A 418 3.82 -12.37 -10.36
CA THR A 418 4.14 -11.10 -11.01
C THR A 418 3.62 -11.01 -12.44
N GLU A 419 3.09 -12.11 -13.01
CA GLU A 419 2.47 -12.10 -14.34
C GLU A 419 1.01 -11.62 -14.29
N LEU A 420 0.37 -11.74 -13.12
CA LEU A 420 -1.00 -11.28 -12.91
C LEU A 420 -1.03 -9.84 -12.39
N GLN A 421 -1.48 -8.91 -13.24
CA GLN A 421 -1.83 -7.54 -12.82
C GLN A 421 -3.10 -7.57 -11.98
N THR A 422 -2.92 -7.48 -10.66
CA THR A 422 -3.99 -7.70 -9.67
C THR A 422 -4.03 -6.64 -8.59
N ASP A 423 -5.24 -6.22 -8.24
CA ASP A 423 -5.51 -5.50 -6.99
C ASP A 423 -6.33 -6.38 -6.07
N ILE A 424 -5.97 -6.43 -4.80
CA ILE A 424 -6.58 -7.27 -3.80
C ILE A 424 -7.01 -6.37 -2.64
N SER A 425 -8.30 -6.43 -2.31
CA SER A 425 -8.87 -5.80 -1.14
C SER A 425 -9.32 -6.87 -0.15
N ILE A 426 -8.66 -6.91 1.02
CA ILE A 426 -9.05 -7.73 2.16
C ILE A 426 -9.79 -6.83 3.14
N HIS A 427 -11.12 -6.91 3.15
CA HIS A 427 -11.96 -6.15 4.08
C HIS A 427 -12.09 -6.93 5.39
N LEU A 428 -11.83 -6.27 6.51
CA LEU A 428 -11.93 -6.81 7.86
C LEU A 428 -12.85 -5.92 8.71
N ASP A 429 -14.05 -6.42 9.00
CA ASP A 429 -15.00 -5.77 9.90
C ASP A 429 -15.00 -6.53 11.24
N PRO A 430 -14.45 -5.97 12.33
CA PRO A 430 -14.42 -6.66 13.62
C PRO A 430 -15.83 -6.82 14.21
N PHE A 431 -16.05 -7.94 14.91
CA PHE A 431 -17.23 -8.09 15.77
C PHE A 431 -16.95 -7.48 17.13
N ASP A 432 -17.90 -6.71 17.66
CA ASP A 432 -17.85 -6.35 19.08
C ASP A 432 -18.00 -7.62 19.94
N SER A 433 -17.51 -7.53 21.19
CA SER A 433 -17.47 -8.67 22.11
C SER A 433 -18.84 -9.31 22.37
N GLN A 434 -19.92 -8.52 22.35
CA GLN A 434 -21.27 -9.02 22.61
C GLN A 434 -21.82 -9.72 21.36
N SER A 435 -21.72 -9.08 20.19
CA SER A 435 -22.11 -9.68 18.91
C SER A 435 -21.36 -10.98 18.62
N ALA A 436 -20.07 -11.06 18.94
CA ALA A 436 -19.29 -12.29 18.83
C ALA A 436 -19.82 -13.41 19.75
N GLN A 437 -20.19 -13.07 20.99
CA GLN A 437 -20.75 -14.05 21.92
C GLN A 437 -22.12 -14.55 21.51
N ASP A 438 -22.96 -13.67 20.97
CA ASP A 438 -24.31 -13.98 20.51
C ASP A 438 -24.25 -14.85 19.25
N MET A 439 -23.41 -14.51 18.28
CA MET A 439 -23.14 -15.37 17.12
C MET A 439 -22.71 -16.77 17.53
N MET A 440 -21.76 -16.89 18.46
CA MET A 440 -21.30 -18.20 18.93
C MET A 440 -22.40 -18.96 19.68
N ALA A 441 -23.28 -18.27 20.42
CA ALA A 441 -24.40 -18.89 21.10
C ALA A 441 -25.45 -19.44 20.11
N ASP A 442 -25.73 -18.70 19.05
CA ASP A 442 -26.61 -19.11 17.96
C ASP A 442 -26.03 -20.32 17.21
N TRP A 443 -24.75 -20.27 16.84
CA TRP A 443 -24.08 -21.39 16.18
C TRP A 443 -24.09 -22.68 17.01
N ILE A 444 -23.81 -22.59 18.32
CA ILE A 444 -23.92 -23.72 19.25
C ILE A 444 -25.35 -24.26 19.29
N SER A 445 -26.35 -23.40 19.22
CA SER A 445 -27.76 -23.80 19.24
C SER A 445 -28.15 -24.54 17.96
N ASP A 446 -27.71 -24.06 16.80
CA ASP A 446 -27.92 -24.72 15.51
C ASP A 446 -27.26 -26.09 15.45
N LEU A 447 -26.01 -26.22 15.92
CA LEU A 447 -25.32 -27.51 16.00
C LEU A 447 -26.07 -28.51 16.89
N LYS A 448 -26.60 -28.07 18.03
CA LYS A 448 -27.42 -28.92 18.92
C LYS A 448 -28.71 -29.39 18.27
N ILE A 449 -29.39 -28.53 17.52
CA ILE A 449 -30.59 -28.90 16.77
C ILE A 449 -30.24 -29.98 15.74
N ASN A 450 -29.18 -29.76 14.96
CA ASN A 450 -28.72 -30.73 13.95
C ASN A 450 -28.28 -32.07 14.57
N GLN A 451 -27.71 -32.04 15.78
CA GLN A 451 -27.30 -33.24 16.51
C GLN A 451 -28.51 -34.10 16.92
N HIS A 452 -29.59 -33.47 17.37
CA HIS A 452 -30.83 -34.16 17.75
C HIS A 452 -31.50 -34.89 16.57
N ASP A 453 -31.33 -34.38 15.35
CA ASP A 453 -31.89 -34.95 14.12
C ASP A 453 -30.95 -35.95 13.41
N SER A 454 -29.75 -36.18 13.96
CA SER A 454 -28.69 -36.98 13.32
C SER A 454 -28.60 -38.42 13.86
N ASN A 455 -27.98 -39.30 13.06
CA ASN A 455 -27.65 -40.67 13.47
C ASN A 455 -26.37 -40.72 14.33
N SER A 456 -26.09 -41.86 14.98
CA SER A 456 -25.08 -41.97 16.05
C SER A 456 -23.68 -41.50 15.66
N LEU A 457 -23.19 -41.79 14.45
CA LEU A 457 -21.86 -41.37 14.02
C LEU A 457 -21.79 -39.86 13.77
N LYS A 458 -22.74 -39.29 13.01
CA LYS A 458 -22.80 -37.81 12.83
C LYS A 458 -23.03 -37.07 14.15
N SER A 459 -23.69 -37.71 15.11
CA SER A 459 -23.91 -37.09 16.43
C SER A 459 -22.64 -36.96 17.25
N GLU A 460 -21.63 -37.82 17.03
CA GLU A 460 -20.31 -37.72 17.67
C GLU A 460 -19.50 -36.57 17.05
N ASP A 461 -19.46 -36.47 15.72
CA ASP A 461 -18.80 -35.35 15.03
C ASP A 461 -19.42 -34.00 15.44
N LEU A 462 -20.75 -33.90 15.43
CA LEU A 462 -21.46 -32.71 15.89
C LEU A 462 -21.22 -32.40 17.38
N GLN A 463 -20.96 -33.42 18.21
CA GLN A 463 -20.60 -33.19 19.61
C GLN A 463 -19.23 -32.52 19.73
N ALA A 464 -18.26 -32.95 18.92
CA ALA A 464 -16.93 -32.33 18.87
C ALA A 464 -17.03 -30.87 18.42
N ASP A 465 -17.81 -30.58 17.36
CA ASP A 465 -18.06 -29.21 16.89
C ASP A 465 -18.69 -28.33 17.96
N ILE A 466 -19.68 -28.86 18.70
CA ILE A 466 -20.33 -28.15 19.81
C ILE A 466 -19.32 -27.82 20.91
N ASP A 467 -18.43 -28.74 21.25
CA ASP A 467 -17.45 -28.53 22.32
C ASP A 467 -16.34 -27.57 21.88
N GLN A 468 -15.92 -27.61 20.61
CA GLN A 468 -15.02 -26.63 20.02
C GLN A 468 -15.65 -25.23 19.98
N ALA A 469 -16.91 -25.12 19.56
CA ALA A 469 -17.64 -23.85 19.56
C ALA A 469 -17.79 -23.26 20.97
N LYS A 470 -18.05 -24.09 21.99
CA LYS A 470 -18.04 -23.65 23.41
C LYS A 470 -16.67 -23.16 23.84
N TYR A 471 -15.60 -23.85 23.45
CA TYR A 471 -14.24 -23.44 23.75
C TYR A 471 -13.91 -22.08 23.11
N MET A 472 -14.19 -21.90 21.82
CA MET A 472 -14.03 -20.62 21.12
C MET A 472 -14.85 -19.50 21.79
N ARG A 473 -16.10 -19.76 22.16
CA ARG A 473 -16.93 -18.81 22.91
C ARG A 473 -16.31 -18.44 24.26
N SER A 474 -15.63 -19.38 24.93
CA SER A 474 -14.92 -19.10 26.18
C SER A 474 -13.68 -18.21 25.98
N LEU A 475 -12.98 -18.34 24.84
CA LEU A 475 -11.86 -17.48 24.48
C LEU A 475 -12.30 -16.06 24.18
N VAL A 476 -13.41 -15.87 23.44
CA VAL A 476 -14.02 -14.55 23.22
C VAL A 476 -14.39 -13.90 24.55
N ARG A 477 -15.06 -14.62 25.44
CA ARG A 477 -15.41 -14.12 26.79
C ARG A 477 -14.19 -13.72 27.63
N ALA A 478 -13.04 -14.34 27.38
CA ALA A 478 -11.78 -14.05 28.04
C ALA A 478 -10.95 -12.97 27.31
N ASN A 479 -11.49 -12.38 26.24
CA ASN A 479 -10.80 -11.44 25.35
C ASN A 479 -9.49 -12.00 24.77
N LYS A 480 -9.46 -13.30 24.47
CA LYS A 480 -8.29 -14.01 23.90
C LYS A 480 -8.43 -14.35 22.42
N ALA A 481 -9.63 -14.16 21.86
CA ALA A 481 -9.92 -14.41 20.45
C ALA A 481 -10.92 -13.37 19.97
N SER A 482 -10.63 -12.80 18.80
CA SER A 482 -11.52 -11.87 18.10
C SER A 482 -12.02 -12.51 16.82
N PHE A 483 -13.25 -12.15 16.46
CA PHE A 483 -13.86 -12.55 15.20
C PHE A 483 -13.96 -11.35 14.28
N TYR A 484 -13.86 -11.61 12.99
CA TYR A 484 -14.00 -10.63 11.92
C TYR A 484 -14.99 -11.16 10.91
N ARG A 485 -15.78 -10.26 10.34
CA ARG A 485 -16.36 -10.51 9.03
C ARG A 485 -15.28 -10.11 8.04
N GLY A 486 -14.72 -11.09 7.34
CA GLY A 486 -13.60 -10.93 6.42
C GLY A 486 -13.96 -11.30 4.99
N GLY A 487 -13.54 -10.51 4.01
CA GLY A 487 -13.74 -10.81 2.59
C GLY A 487 -12.52 -10.44 1.76
N VAL A 488 -12.18 -11.29 0.79
CA VAL A 488 -11.09 -11.04 -0.16
C VAL A 488 -11.70 -10.82 -1.53
N PHE A 489 -11.46 -9.63 -2.08
CA PHE A 489 -11.95 -9.18 -3.37
C PHE A 489 -10.77 -8.88 -4.28
N ILE A 490 -10.85 -9.29 -5.55
CA ILE A 490 -9.72 -9.23 -6.47
C ILE A 490 -10.18 -8.56 -7.78
N ARG A 491 -9.45 -7.56 -8.25
CA ARG A 491 -9.52 -7.06 -9.62
C ARG A 491 -8.35 -7.68 -10.39
N LEU A 492 -8.62 -8.16 -11.60
CA LEU A 492 -7.62 -8.63 -12.54
C LEU A 492 -7.70 -7.76 -13.80
N ALA A 493 -6.55 -7.26 -14.28
CA ALA A 493 -6.43 -6.47 -15.50
C ALA A 493 -5.65 -7.24 -16.59
N ALA A 494 -5.91 -6.91 -17.85
CA ALA A 494 -5.18 -7.39 -19.02
C ALA A 494 -5.43 -6.48 -20.25
N ASP A 495 -4.57 -6.57 -21.26
CA ASP A 495 -4.62 -5.69 -22.45
C ASP A 495 -5.60 -6.19 -23.52
N SER A 496 -6.12 -7.41 -23.36
CA SER A 496 -7.12 -7.97 -24.25
C SER A 496 -8.07 -8.92 -23.54
N GLN A 497 -9.26 -9.11 -24.10
CA GLN A 497 -10.22 -10.10 -23.59
C GLN A 497 -9.62 -11.52 -23.55
N GLN A 498 -8.83 -11.91 -24.56
CA GLN A 498 -8.23 -13.24 -24.63
C GLN A 498 -7.22 -13.45 -23.50
N GLU A 499 -6.39 -12.45 -23.24
CA GLU A 499 -5.44 -12.46 -22.15
C GLU A 499 -6.14 -12.44 -20.79
N LEU A 500 -7.18 -11.63 -20.62
CA LEU A 500 -8.02 -11.62 -19.42
C LEU A 500 -8.58 -13.02 -19.10
N ASP A 501 -8.99 -13.77 -20.13
CA ASP A 501 -9.48 -15.14 -19.97
C ASP A 501 -8.39 -16.15 -19.60
N ASN A 502 -7.19 -15.99 -20.16
CA ASN A 502 -6.01 -16.78 -19.77
C ASN A 502 -5.60 -16.49 -18.32
N HIS A 503 -5.46 -15.21 -17.96
CA HIS A 503 -5.14 -14.75 -16.61
C HIS A 503 -6.21 -15.17 -15.60
N THR A 504 -7.48 -15.13 -15.99
CA THR A 504 -8.58 -15.65 -15.15
C THR A 504 -8.44 -17.14 -14.88
N THR A 505 -8.02 -17.92 -15.87
CA THR A 505 -7.80 -19.36 -15.72
C THR A 505 -6.64 -19.64 -14.77
N ARG A 506 -5.54 -18.89 -14.92
CA ARG A 506 -4.38 -18.95 -14.01
C ARG A 506 -4.76 -18.57 -12.58
N LEU A 507 -5.41 -17.43 -12.39
CA LEU A 507 -5.90 -16.96 -11.08
C LEU A 507 -6.81 -18.00 -10.41
N ARG A 508 -7.74 -18.60 -11.16
CA ARG A 508 -8.58 -19.68 -10.64
C ARG A 508 -7.78 -20.91 -10.21
N SER A 509 -6.73 -21.28 -10.94
CA SER A 509 -5.86 -22.39 -10.55
C SER A 509 -5.12 -22.07 -9.25
N ILE A 510 -4.49 -20.89 -9.17
CA ILE A 510 -3.75 -20.43 -8.00
C ILE A 510 -4.63 -20.46 -6.74
N ILE A 511 -5.86 -19.95 -6.84
CA ILE A 511 -6.80 -19.87 -5.71
C ILE A 511 -7.38 -21.24 -5.35
N LYS A 512 -7.66 -22.10 -6.33
CA LYS A 512 -8.29 -23.40 -6.11
C LYS A 512 -7.31 -24.44 -5.57
N ASP A 513 -6.06 -24.40 -6.02
CA ASP A 513 -5.05 -25.38 -5.67
C ASP A 513 -4.41 -25.05 -4.32
N ALA A 514 -3.70 -26.01 -3.72
CA ALA A 514 -2.96 -25.77 -2.48
C ALA A 514 -1.87 -24.70 -2.68
N PRO A 515 -1.61 -23.82 -1.69
CA PRO A 515 -2.16 -23.86 -0.32
C PRO A 515 -3.54 -23.20 -0.16
N ALA A 516 -3.97 -22.35 -1.09
CA ALA A 516 -5.17 -21.52 -0.94
C ALA A 516 -6.46 -22.34 -0.77
N ASN A 517 -6.67 -23.39 -1.57
CA ASN A 517 -7.86 -24.27 -1.50
C ASN A 517 -9.20 -23.51 -1.40
N CYS A 518 -9.27 -22.34 -2.04
CA CYS A 518 -10.38 -21.41 -1.95
C CYS A 518 -11.29 -21.52 -3.19
N THR A 519 -12.54 -21.08 -3.06
CA THR A 519 -13.47 -20.97 -4.21
C THR A 519 -13.58 -19.53 -4.69
N LEU A 520 -13.07 -19.25 -5.88
CA LEU A 520 -13.17 -17.94 -6.53
C LEU A 520 -14.47 -17.79 -7.34
N LYS A 521 -15.15 -16.64 -7.24
CA LYS A 521 -16.33 -16.28 -8.05
C LYS A 521 -16.16 -14.95 -8.75
N VAL A 522 -16.71 -14.83 -9.96
CA VAL A 522 -16.75 -13.59 -10.75
C VAL A 522 -17.98 -12.78 -10.35
N ALA A 523 -17.83 -11.47 -10.14
CA ALA A 523 -18.93 -10.51 -9.86
C ALA A 523 -19.81 -10.26 -11.10
N SER A 524 -20.36 -11.32 -11.69
CA SER A 524 -21.12 -11.23 -12.95
C SER A 524 -22.34 -10.33 -12.79
N ARG A 525 -22.48 -9.35 -13.71
CA ARG A 525 -23.49 -8.27 -13.70
C ARG A 525 -23.36 -7.26 -12.56
N TRP A 526 -22.32 -7.39 -11.74
CA TRP A 526 -21.99 -6.51 -10.64
C TRP A 526 -20.56 -6.00 -10.75
N GLN A 527 -20.01 -5.89 -11.97
CA GLN A 527 -18.64 -5.45 -12.19
C GLN A 527 -18.39 -4.05 -11.61
N GLU A 528 -19.36 -3.14 -11.70
CA GLU A 528 -19.28 -1.80 -11.10
C GLU A 528 -19.12 -1.85 -9.58
N ARG A 529 -20.03 -2.56 -8.89
CA ARG A 529 -19.94 -2.77 -7.44
C ARG A 529 -18.67 -3.51 -7.05
N GLY A 530 -18.23 -4.46 -7.88
CA GLY A 530 -16.99 -5.19 -7.69
C GLY A 530 -15.77 -4.29 -7.80
N LEU A 531 -15.73 -3.37 -8.77
CA LEU A 531 -14.63 -2.41 -8.92
C LEU A 531 -14.63 -1.44 -7.74
N ALA A 532 -15.78 -0.90 -7.36
CA ALA A 532 -15.89 -0.07 -6.16
C ALA A 532 -15.40 -0.83 -4.91
N THR A 533 -15.80 -2.11 -4.73
CA THR A 533 -15.38 -2.92 -3.58
C THR A 533 -13.87 -3.17 -3.52
N VAL A 534 -13.21 -3.33 -4.67
CA VAL A 534 -11.76 -3.55 -4.70
C VAL A 534 -10.97 -2.24 -4.62
N SER A 535 -11.54 -1.12 -5.07
CA SER A 535 -10.89 0.19 -5.11
C SER A 535 -10.30 0.62 -3.75
N PRO A 536 -9.18 1.36 -3.72
CA PRO A 536 -8.60 1.91 -2.50
C PRO A 536 -9.59 2.68 -1.63
N LEU A 537 -10.52 3.45 -2.22
CA LEU A 537 -11.50 4.25 -1.45
C LEU A 537 -12.82 3.55 -1.18
N GLY A 538 -13.21 2.61 -2.03
CA GLY A 538 -14.56 2.07 -1.99
C GLY A 538 -14.81 1.14 -0.79
N ALA A 539 -16.04 1.18 -0.30
CA ALA A 539 -16.54 0.25 0.70
C ALA A 539 -16.97 -1.07 0.04
N ASN A 540 -17.30 -2.08 0.83
CA ASN A 540 -17.88 -3.31 0.31
C ASN A 540 -19.30 -3.10 -0.23
N GLU A 541 -19.42 -2.87 -1.53
CA GLU A 541 -20.69 -2.72 -2.26
C GLU A 541 -21.24 -4.04 -2.81
N LEU A 542 -20.44 -5.11 -2.79
CA LEU A 542 -20.89 -6.46 -3.15
C LEU A 542 -21.73 -7.11 -2.06
N GLY A 543 -21.65 -6.60 -0.83
CA GLY A 543 -22.49 -6.98 0.30
C GLY A 543 -21.75 -7.77 1.38
N ARG A 544 -22.23 -7.64 2.62
CA ARG A 544 -21.68 -8.35 3.79
C ARG A 544 -21.86 -9.88 3.74
N ASP A 545 -22.71 -10.37 2.84
CA ASP A 545 -22.95 -11.78 2.55
C ASP A 545 -21.88 -12.40 1.62
N ARG A 546 -20.96 -11.59 1.09
CA ARG A 546 -19.76 -12.02 0.36
C ARG A 546 -18.52 -12.10 1.25
N MET A 547 -18.72 -11.95 2.56
CA MET A 547 -17.68 -12.03 3.57
C MET A 547 -17.97 -13.21 4.50
N SER A 548 -16.92 -13.89 4.94
CA SER A 548 -16.99 -15.01 5.88
C SER A 548 -16.69 -14.55 7.30
N THR A 549 -17.20 -15.27 8.30
CA THR A 549 -16.72 -15.10 9.66
C THR A 549 -15.35 -15.76 9.79
N LEU A 550 -14.34 -14.98 10.17
CA LEU A 550 -12.96 -15.41 10.34
C LEU A 550 -12.52 -15.21 11.79
N THR A 551 -11.68 -16.08 12.31
CA THR A 551 -10.93 -15.84 13.54
C THR A 551 -9.75 -14.91 13.25
N ASN A 552 -9.19 -14.26 14.28
CA ASN A 552 -7.92 -13.56 14.16
C ASN A 552 -6.78 -14.46 13.64
N GLN A 553 -6.79 -15.77 13.89
CA GLN A 553 -5.83 -16.71 13.32
C GLN A 553 -6.01 -16.91 11.82
N ALA A 554 -7.26 -17.04 11.34
CA ALA A 554 -7.55 -17.12 9.91
C ALA A 554 -7.18 -15.82 9.18
N VAL A 555 -7.34 -14.66 9.83
CA VAL A 555 -6.80 -13.38 9.32
C VAL A 555 -5.28 -13.43 9.22
N GLY A 556 -4.61 -13.92 10.27
CA GLY A 556 -3.16 -14.12 10.30
C GLY A 556 -2.65 -15.00 9.15
N ALA A 557 -3.31 -16.14 8.89
CA ALA A 557 -2.91 -17.11 7.87
C ALA A 557 -2.89 -16.54 6.45
N MET A 558 -3.64 -15.46 6.19
CA MET A 558 -3.62 -14.74 4.91
C MET A 558 -2.38 -13.86 4.70
N PHE A 559 -1.56 -13.64 5.73
CA PHE A 559 -0.45 -12.68 5.81
C PHE A 559 -0.06 -12.04 4.47
N PRO A 560 -0.62 -10.86 4.13
CA PRO A 560 -0.47 -10.32 2.79
C PRO A 560 0.86 -9.62 2.59
N PHE A 561 1.55 -9.20 3.66
CA PHE A 561 2.77 -8.38 3.61
C PHE A 561 4.04 -9.19 3.33
N SER A 562 3.98 -10.05 2.32
CA SER A 562 5.11 -10.86 1.86
C SER A 562 5.54 -10.43 0.47
N SER A 563 6.85 -10.24 0.29
CA SER A 563 7.47 -10.10 -1.02
C SER A 563 8.44 -11.26 -1.30
N ASN A 564 8.54 -11.69 -2.56
CA ASN A 564 9.60 -12.62 -3.02
C ASN A 564 10.60 -11.96 -3.98
N TYR A 565 10.49 -10.66 -4.19
CA TYR A 565 11.41 -9.90 -5.01
C TYR A 565 12.19 -8.97 -4.08
N LEU A 566 13.50 -8.93 -4.29
CA LEU A 566 14.40 -8.05 -3.54
C LEU A 566 14.70 -6.88 -4.47
N MET A 567 13.84 -5.87 -4.45
CA MET A 567 13.99 -4.64 -5.24
C MET A 567 14.13 -3.47 -4.28
N MET A 568 15.37 -3.07 -4.02
CA MET A 568 15.69 -1.88 -3.24
C MET A 568 15.76 -0.67 -4.15
N ASP A 569 15.20 0.44 -3.66
CA ASP A 569 15.33 1.72 -4.33
C ASP A 569 16.80 2.14 -4.47
N GLU A 570 17.10 2.77 -5.59
CA GLU A 570 18.44 3.13 -6.04
C GLU A 570 19.47 1.97 -6.11
N GLY A 571 19.02 0.73 -6.05
CA GLY A 571 19.91 -0.42 -6.03
C GLY A 571 20.55 -0.72 -7.38
N ILE A 572 21.51 -1.64 -7.36
CA ILE A 572 22.11 -2.23 -8.55
C ILE A 572 21.57 -3.64 -8.77
N GLU A 573 21.50 -4.07 -10.02
CA GLU A 573 21.11 -5.43 -10.37
C GLU A 573 22.16 -6.45 -9.90
N TYR A 574 21.76 -7.40 -9.08
CA TYR A 574 22.57 -8.54 -8.65
C TYR A 574 22.35 -9.77 -9.54
N GLY A 575 21.13 -9.91 -10.07
CA GLY A 575 20.75 -11.01 -10.96
C GLY A 575 19.24 -11.18 -11.00
N TYR A 576 18.80 -12.41 -11.20
CA TYR A 576 17.38 -12.78 -11.21
C TYR A 576 17.11 -13.85 -10.16
N HIS A 577 15.94 -13.79 -9.56
CA HIS A 577 15.52 -14.75 -8.56
C HIS A 577 15.18 -16.10 -9.20
N GLY A 578 15.72 -17.18 -8.62
CA GLY A 578 15.77 -18.50 -9.29
C GLY A 578 14.42 -19.21 -9.48
N HIS A 579 13.37 -18.79 -8.76
CA HIS A 579 12.06 -19.44 -8.79
C HIS A 579 11.02 -18.71 -9.64
N ASN A 580 11.02 -17.38 -9.60
CA ASN A 580 10.02 -16.51 -10.25
C ASN A 580 10.64 -15.68 -11.39
N SER A 581 11.95 -15.75 -11.60
CA SER A 581 12.71 -14.97 -12.58
C SER A 581 12.60 -13.45 -12.42
N SER A 582 12.14 -12.93 -11.27
CA SER A 582 12.10 -11.48 -11.04
C SER A 582 13.51 -10.92 -10.87
N PRO A 583 13.77 -9.66 -11.27
CA PRO A 583 15.07 -9.04 -11.02
C PRO A 583 15.34 -8.90 -9.52
N ILE A 584 16.61 -9.02 -9.15
CA ILE A 584 17.13 -8.75 -7.81
C ILE A 584 17.94 -7.46 -7.88
N ARG A 585 17.45 -6.41 -7.24
CA ARG A 585 18.09 -5.10 -7.11
C ARG A 585 18.40 -4.84 -5.65
N ILE A 586 19.69 -4.71 -5.33
CA ILE A 586 20.14 -4.44 -3.97
C ILE A 586 20.85 -3.09 -3.97
N ASN A 587 20.50 -2.23 -3.02
CA ASN A 587 21.24 -1.03 -2.71
C ASN A 587 22.26 -1.36 -1.62
N PRO A 588 23.53 -1.65 -1.98
CA PRO A 588 24.54 -2.05 -1.00
C PRO A 588 24.86 -0.94 0.01
N TRP A 589 24.47 0.31 -0.27
CA TRP A 589 24.69 1.46 0.61
C TRP A 589 23.56 1.67 1.62
N ALA A 590 22.39 1.05 1.39
CA ALA A 590 21.21 1.18 2.25
C ALA A 590 20.98 -0.07 3.14
N LEU A 591 21.92 -1.02 3.18
CA LEU A 591 21.82 -2.21 4.02
C LEU A 591 22.05 -1.88 5.49
N GLU A 592 21.10 -2.24 6.36
CA GLU A 592 21.16 -1.97 7.81
C GLU A 592 22.31 -2.72 8.53
N THR A 593 22.62 -3.94 8.09
CA THR A 593 23.60 -4.83 8.74
C THR A 593 25.03 -4.69 8.20
N GLY A 594 25.26 -3.71 7.32
CA GLY A 594 26.55 -3.45 6.67
C GLY A 594 26.63 -3.90 5.21
N HIS A 595 27.71 -3.51 4.54
CA HIS A 595 27.91 -3.63 3.08
C HIS A 595 28.87 -4.77 2.68
N SER A 596 29.21 -5.66 3.62
CA SER A 596 30.14 -6.76 3.38
C SER A 596 29.46 -7.93 2.69
N GLU A 597 30.06 -8.44 1.62
CA GLU A 597 29.55 -9.57 0.83
C GLU A 597 30.54 -10.74 0.83
N LEU A 598 30.05 -11.96 1.03
CA LEU A 598 30.83 -13.20 0.92
C LEU A 598 30.33 -14.03 -0.27
N VAL A 599 31.18 -14.19 -1.29
CA VAL A 599 30.87 -14.99 -2.48
C VAL A 599 31.60 -16.33 -2.43
N VAL A 600 30.86 -17.43 -2.29
CA VAL A 600 31.40 -18.80 -2.20
C VAL A 600 30.99 -19.62 -3.42
N GLY A 601 31.88 -20.48 -3.89
CA GLY A 601 31.60 -21.38 -5.00
C GLY A 601 32.83 -22.16 -5.46
N MET A 602 32.61 -23.29 -6.13
CA MET A 602 33.70 -24.08 -6.69
C MET A 602 34.44 -23.32 -7.82
N PRO A 603 35.70 -23.68 -8.16
CA PRO A 603 36.32 -23.21 -9.39
C PRO A 603 35.42 -23.45 -10.61
N GLY A 604 35.26 -22.45 -11.47
CA GLY A 604 34.36 -22.51 -12.63
C GLY A 604 32.89 -22.13 -12.36
N ALA A 605 32.47 -21.93 -11.11
CA ALA A 605 31.10 -21.54 -10.77
C ALA A 605 30.72 -20.08 -11.14
N GLY A 606 31.62 -19.33 -11.79
CA GLY A 606 31.34 -17.97 -12.23
C GLY A 606 31.61 -16.85 -11.22
N LYS A 607 32.22 -17.13 -10.04
CA LYS A 607 32.50 -16.13 -8.99
C LYS A 607 33.12 -14.82 -9.53
N THR A 608 34.26 -14.92 -10.21
CA THR A 608 34.99 -13.77 -10.78
C THR A 608 34.15 -13.00 -11.81
N PHE A 609 33.34 -13.70 -12.61
CA PHE A 609 32.46 -13.06 -13.58
C PHE A 609 31.35 -12.24 -12.89
N GLY A 610 30.71 -12.84 -11.89
CA GLY A 610 29.69 -12.16 -11.07
C GLY A 610 30.24 -10.93 -10.36
N ASP A 611 31.42 -11.04 -9.75
CA ASP A 611 32.09 -9.91 -9.06
C ASP A 611 32.42 -8.77 -10.04
N ILE A 612 32.98 -9.07 -11.22
CA ILE A 612 33.26 -8.04 -12.24
C ILE A 612 31.98 -7.31 -12.64
N MET A 613 30.89 -8.04 -12.88
CA MET A 613 29.61 -7.44 -13.26
C MET A 613 29.08 -6.52 -12.15
N ARG A 614 29.09 -6.99 -10.90
CA ARG A 614 28.63 -6.22 -9.74
C ARG A 614 29.45 -4.95 -9.53
N HIS A 615 30.77 -5.03 -9.58
CA HIS A 615 31.66 -3.87 -9.44
C HIS A 615 31.44 -2.84 -10.55
N LEU A 616 31.26 -3.30 -11.79
CA LEU A 616 30.92 -2.41 -12.91
C LEU A 616 29.58 -1.72 -12.69
N ARG A 617 28.55 -2.44 -12.20
CA ARG A 617 27.24 -1.87 -11.88
C ARG A 617 27.32 -0.85 -10.74
N MET A 618 28.11 -1.10 -9.69
CA MET A 618 28.37 -0.13 -8.62
C MET A 618 28.99 1.16 -9.17
N MET A 619 30.07 1.03 -9.96
CA MET A 619 30.72 2.18 -10.61
C MET A 619 29.84 2.85 -11.67
N LYS A 620 28.85 2.16 -12.25
CA LYS A 620 27.81 2.72 -13.13
C LYS A 620 26.74 3.49 -12.36
N ARG A 621 26.54 3.23 -11.06
CA ARG A 621 25.55 3.92 -10.24
C ARG A 621 26.09 5.19 -9.60
N ARG A 622 27.27 5.14 -8.96
CA ARG A 622 27.81 6.28 -8.20
C ARG A 622 29.20 6.71 -8.67
N THR A 623 29.47 8.01 -8.57
CA THR A 623 30.76 8.63 -8.92
C THR A 623 31.81 8.53 -7.83
N ASP A 624 31.38 8.35 -6.58
CA ASP A 624 32.22 8.27 -5.38
C ASP A 624 32.74 6.85 -5.09
N THR A 625 32.40 5.87 -5.94
CA THR A 625 32.81 4.47 -5.77
C THR A 625 34.26 4.26 -6.20
N MET A 626 35.13 3.88 -5.25
CA MET A 626 36.50 3.45 -5.51
C MET A 626 36.61 1.93 -5.54
N LEU A 627 37.01 1.36 -6.68
CA LEU A 627 37.23 -0.07 -6.82
C LEU A 627 38.70 -0.44 -6.54
N VAL A 628 38.91 -1.25 -5.50
CA VAL A 628 40.23 -1.83 -5.16
C VAL A 628 40.13 -3.35 -5.29
N LEU A 629 40.97 -3.93 -6.16
CA LEU A 629 40.98 -5.37 -6.43
C LEU A 629 42.26 -6.01 -5.91
N VAL A 630 42.14 -6.97 -5.01
CA VAL A 630 43.26 -7.82 -4.55
C VAL A 630 43.16 -9.15 -5.29
N ASP A 631 44.07 -9.36 -6.23
CA ASP A 631 43.98 -10.45 -7.20
C ASP A 631 45.18 -11.42 -7.13
N PRO A 632 45.20 -12.35 -6.15
CA PRO A 632 46.29 -13.30 -6.02
C PRO A 632 46.34 -14.35 -7.14
N VAL A 633 45.24 -14.57 -7.87
CA VAL A 633 45.11 -15.61 -8.90
C VAL A 633 45.24 -15.05 -10.33
N GLY A 634 45.11 -13.73 -10.51
CA GLY A 634 45.20 -13.05 -11.80
C GLY A 634 43.88 -12.98 -12.59
N GLY A 635 42.73 -13.19 -11.94
CA GLY A 635 41.40 -13.22 -12.57
C GLY A 635 40.84 -11.86 -12.96
N PHE A 636 41.42 -10.76 -12.45
CA PHE A 636 40.91 -9.39 -12.60
C PHE A 636 41.78 -8.50 -13.49
N ARG A 637 42.91 -9.00 -14.01
CA ARG A 637 43.82 -8.21 -14.86
C ARG A 637 43.11 -7.57 -16.06
N GLY A 638 42.22 -8.31 -16.72
CA GLY A 638 41.48 -7.81 -17.88
C GLY A 638 40.58 -6.62 -17.54
N ILE A 639 39.88 -6.65 -16.40
CA ILE A 639 39.02 -5.53 -15.99
C ILE A 639 39.87 -4.35 -15.51
N ALA A 640 40.99 -4.59 -14.85
CA ALA A 640 41.93 -3.55 -14.44
C ALA A 640 42.47 -2.78 -15.66
N ASP A 641 42.93 -3.48 -16.70
CA ASP A 641 43.40 -2.86 -17.95
C ASP A 641 42.27 -2.10 -18.65
N ALA A 642 41.07 -2.69 -18.74
CA ALA A 642 39.89 -2.08 -19.37
C ALA A 642 39.42 -0.79 -18.69
N LEU A 643 39.53 -0.72 -17.36
CA LEU A 643 39.17 0.46 -16.57
C LEU A 643 40.32 1.46 -16.41
N ASN A 644 41.47 1.21 -17.06
CA ASN A 644 42.70 1.98 -16.89
C ASN A 644 43.09 2.12 -15.41
N ALA A 645 42.99 1.02 -14.66
CA ALA A 645 43.28 0.98 -13.24
C ALA A 645 44.79 1.05 -12.98
N LYS A 646 45.16 1.62 -11.84
CA LYS A 646 46.55 1.60 -11.37
C LYS A 646 46.88 0.20 -10.84
N THR A 647 47.63 -0.57 -11.61
CA THR A 647 48.10 -1.89 -11.18
C THR A 647 49.35 -1.77 -10.32
N ILE A 648 49.28 -2.31 -9.10
CA ILE A 648 50.41 -2.40 -8.17
C ILE A 648 50.73 -3.88 -8.00
N THR A 649 51.83 -4.33 -8.60
CA THR A 649 52.32 -5.69 -8.38
C THR A 649 53.02 -5.74 -7.02
N VAL A 650 52.47 -6.53 -6.10
CA VAL A 650 53.07 -6.77 -4.79
C VAL A 650 54.07 -7.93 -4.91
N GLY A 651 55.34 -7.65 -4.63
CA GLY A 651 56.46 -8.56 -4.89
C GLY A 651 57.29 -8.11 -6.12
N GLY A 652 58.61 -8.36 -6.09
CA GLY A 652 59.55 -7.81 -7.08
C GLY A 652 60.06 -6.42 -6.69
N ASP A 653 59.83 -5.42 -7.54
CA ASP A 653 60.36 -4.05 -7.39
C ASP A 653 59.55 -3.17 -6.41
N THR A 654 58.28 -3.48 -6.18
CA THR A 654 57.44 -2.76 -5.21
C THR A 654 57.53 -3.43 -3.85
N LYS A 655 58.19 -2.77 -2.90
CA LYS A 655 58.31 -3.24 -1.52
C LYS A 655 57.19 -2.64 -0.67
N LEU A 656 56.40 -3.50 -0.04
CA LEU A 656 55.52 -3.09 1.06
C LEU A 656 56.30 -3.24 2.36
N ASN A 657 56.29 -2.20 3.19
CA ASN A 657 56.90 -2.22 4.50
C ASN A 657 55.80 -2.34 5.57
N PRO A 658 55.59 -3.52 6.19
CA PRO A 658 54.61 -3.69 7.25
C PRO A 658 54.89 -2.79 8.46
N LEU A 659 56.15 -2.41 8.69
CA LEU A 659 56.59 -1.54 9.78
C LEU A 659 56.44 -0.04 9.48
N GLU A 660 55.88 0.34 8.33
CA GLU A 660 55.69 1.75 7.98
C GLU A 660 54.64 2.39 8.91
N ILE A 661 55.05 3.42 9.65
CA ILE A 661 54.12 4.29 10.38
C ILE A 661 53.73 5.45 9.46
N ARG A 662 52.43 5.70 9.38
CA ARG A 662 51.88 6.91 8.77
C ARG A 662 51.19 7.74 9.85
N GLU A 663 51.13 9.04 9.61
CA GLU A 663 50.31 9.93 10.43
C GLU A 663 48.88 9.38 10.46
N THR A 664 48.34 9.21 11.66
CA THR A 664 46.99 8.69 11.84
C THR A 664 46.00 9.70 11.30
N PRO A 665 45.14 9.36 10.33
CA PRO A 665 44.15 10.30 9.80
C PRO A 665 43.27 10.86 10.91
N GLN A 666 42.94 12.15 10.84
CA GLN A 666 42.20 12.86 11.89
C GLN A 666 40.90 12.14 12.30
N HIS A 667 40.14 11.62 11.33
CA HIS A 667 38.89 10.90 11.59
C HIS A 667 39.05 9.62 12.43
N VAL A 668 40.23 8.97 12.40
CA VAL A 668 40.55 7.79 13.22
C VAL A 668 40.90 8.20 14.65
N LEU A 669 41.46 9.40 14.83
CA LEU A 669 41.70 9.98 16.15
C LEU A 669 40.38 10.44 16.81
N ASP A 670 39.43 10.88 15.98
CA ASP A 670 38.11 11.35 16.41
C ASP A 670 37.13 10.19 16.71
N SER A 671 37.32 9.01 16.11
CA SER A 671 36.58 7.78 16.44
C SER A 671 37.05 7.22 17.79
N SER A 672 36.32 7.56 18.84
CA SER A 672 36.65 7.41 20.26
C SER A 672 36.61 5.96 20.79
N ASP A 673 37.47 5.06 20.31
CA ASP A 673 37.56 3.67 20.84
C ASP A 673 38.73 3.46 21.83
N GLY A 674 39.48 4.52 22.17
CA GLY A 674 40.56 4.44 23.18
C GLY A 674 41.75 3.54 22.80
N ILE A 675 41.77 3.00 21.58
CA ILE A 675 42.87 2.19 21.05
C ILE A 675 43.99 3.13 20.61
N SER A 676 45.17 2.96 21.21
CA SER A 676 46.40 3.63 20.76
C SER A 676 46.72 3.20 19.31
N PRO A 677 46.78 4.13 18.33
CA PRO A 677 47.09 3.79 16.94
C PRO A 677 48.44 3.08 16.78
N LEU A 678 49.42 3.43 17.62
CA LEU A 678 50.71 2.76 17.65
C LEU A 678 50.59 1.31 18.15
N SER A 679 49.74 1.06 19.14
CA SER A 679 49.52 -0.31 19.65
C SER A 679 48.84 -1.18 18.59
N ALA A 680 47.78 -0.67 17.94
CA ALA A 680 47.14 -1.36 16.83
C ALA A 680 48.13 -1.67 15.70
N LYS A 681 49.03 -0.73 15.39
CA LYS A 681 50.06 -0.94 14.37
C LYS A 681 51.08 -2.03 14.76
N LYS A 682 51.45 -2.11 16.03
CA LYS A 682 52.34 -3.17 16.55
C LYS A 682 51.67 -4.53 16.46
N ASP A 683 50.38 -4.61 16.79
CA ASP A 683 49.58 -5.83 16.67
C ASP A 683 49.46 -6.29 15.20
N GLU A 684 49.23 -5.34 14.27
CA GLU A 684 49.25 -5.62 12.81
C GLU A 684 50.60 -6.19 12.36
N VAL A 685 51.71 -5.57 12.76
CA VAL A 685 53.06 -6.07 12.42
C VAL A 685 53.32 -7.44 13.02
N TYR A 686 52.94 -7.64 14.28
CA TYR A 686 53.06 -8.92 14.95
C TYR A 686 52.32 -10.00 14.15
N ALA A 687 51.06 -9.75 13.79
CA ALA A 687 50.25 -10.68 13.01
C ALA A 687 50.87 -10.96 11.62
N VAL A 688 51.44 -9.96 10.95
CA VAL A 688 52.13 -10.17 9.66
C VAL A 688 53.37 -11.08 9.83
N LEU A 689 54.16 -10.85 10.88
CA LEU A 689 55.36 -11.65 11.15
C LEU A 689 55.02 -13.06 11.60
N GLU A 690 54.00 -13.23 12.43
CA GLU A 690 53.46 -14.53 12.85
C GLU A 690 52.97 -15.31 11.62
N ASN A 691 52.08 -14.73 10.81
CA ASN A 691 51.61 -15.37 9.57
C ASN A 691 52.77 -15.74 8.62
N PHE A 692 53.82 -14.91 8.55
CA PHE A 692 55.00 -15.18 7.72
C PHE A 692 55.83 -16.37 8.24
N LEU A 693 55.95 -16.53 9.55
CA LEU A 693 56.65 -17.63 10.21
C LEU A 693 55.84 -18.92 10.14
N ASP A 694 54.54 -18.85 10.42
CA ASP A 694 53.60 -19.97 10.32
C ASP A 694 53.55 -20.54 8.90
N ALA A 695 53.53 -19.68 7.87
CA ALA A 695 53.61 -20.10 6.47
C ALA A 695 54.91 -20.82 6.08
N ARG A 696 55.90 -20.88 6.99
CA ARG A 696 57.17 -21.59 6.85
C ARG A 696 57.31 -22.73 7.87
N ASP A 697 56.22 -23.12 8.51
CA ASP A 697 56.17 -24.13 9.55
C ASP A 697 57.07 -23.79 10.77
N ILE A 698 57.22 -22.50 11.08
CA ILE A 698 57.97 -22.01 12.25
C ILE A 698 56.99 -21.52 13.31
N GLU A 699 56.73 -22.36 14.32
CA GLU A 699 55.90 -21.97 15.46
C GLU A 699 56.70 -21.13 16.47
N LEU A 700 56.16 -19.96 16.86
CA LEU A 700 56.81 -19.04 17.80
C LEU A 700 56.89 -19.59 19.24
N GLY A 701 55.93 -20.41 19.68
CA GLY A 701 55.94 -21.02 21.00
C GLY A 701 56.21 -20.04 22.15
N THR A 702 57.32 -20.23 22.88
CA THR A 702 57.75 -19.36 23.99
C THR A 702 58.38 -18.04 23.55
N GLU A 703 58.70 -17.88 22.27
CA GLU A 703 59.41 -16.71 21.72
C GLU A 703 58.47 -15.57 21.28
N THR A 704 57.15 -15.74 21.47
CA THR A 704 56.15 -14.69 21.20
C THR A 704 56.47 -13.38 21.92
N GLY A 705 56.88 -13.46 23.19
CA GLY A 705 57.30 -12.28 23.96
C GLY A 705 58.56 -11.59 23.43
N VAL A 706 59.47 -12.34 22.81
CA VAL A 706 60.67 -11.78 22.17
C VAL A 706 60.28 -11.02 20.90
N LEU A 707 59.37 -11.57 20.10
CA LEU A 707 58.87 -10.90 18.90
C LEU A 707 58.18 -9.57 19.23
N SER A 708 57.28 -9.56 20.22
CA SER A 708 56.65 -8.32 20.70
C SER A 708 57.68 -7.30 21.19
N TYR A 709 58.68 -7.73 21.97
CA TYR A 709 59.76 -6.85 22.44
C TYR A 709 60.57 -6.24 21.30
N VAL A 710 60.91 -7.04 20.28
CA VAL A 710 61.69 -6.58 19.12
C VAL A 710 60.89 -5.56 18.29
N ILE A 711 59.58 -5.79 18.09
CA ILE A 711 58.70 -4.84 17.40
C ILE A 711 58.64 -3.51 18.18
N ASP A 712 58.49 -3.58 19.50
CA ASP A 712 58.48 -2.42 20.38
C ASP A 712 59.77 -1.61 20.31
N GLU A 713 60.91 -2.29 20.36
CA GLU A 713 62.23 -1.68 20.30
C GLU A 713 62.51 -1.07 18.93
N ALA A 714 62.10 -1.73 17.84
CA ALA A 714 62.25 -1.22 16.48
C ALA A 714 61.54 0.13 16.30
N TYR A 715 60.30 0.26 16.80
CA TYR A 715 59.58 1.53 16.76
C TYR A 715 60.17 2.59 17.69
N ARG A 716 60.61 2.20 18.90
CA ARG A 716 61.28 3.12 19.83
C ARG A 716 62.52 3.75 19.22
N GLN A 717 63.37 2.94 18.58
CA GLN A 717 64.59 3.42 17.93
C GLN A 717 64.29 4.31 16.71
N ALA A 718 63.28 3.97 15.91
CA ALA A 718 62.87 4.77 14.76
C ALA A 718 62.29 6.15 15.14
N ILE A 719 61.54 6.23 16.26
CA ILE A 719 61.02 7.50 16.78
C ILE A 719 62.15 8.36 17.38
N CYS A 720 63.10 7.74 18.07
CA CYS A 720 64.26 8.45 18.61
C CYS A 720 65.21 8.98 17.52
N SER A 721 65.28 8.34 16.34
CA SER A 721 66.14 8.80 15.24
C SER A 721 65.50 9.93 14.42
N SER A 722 64.18 9.98 14.27
CA SER A 722 63.49 11.07 13.56
C SER A 722 63.55 12.40 14.31
N LEU A 723 63.47 12.37 15.65
CA LEU A 723 63.59 13.54 16.54
C LEU A 723 65.00 14.16 16.59
N VAL A 724 66.01 13.53 15.99
CA VAL A 724 67.39 14.04 15.92
C VAL A 724 67.68 14.72 14.57
N THR A 725 66.74 14.64 13.61
CA THR A 725 66.87 15.18 12.25
C THR A 725 65.92 16.34 11.92
N GLU A 726 65.10 16.80 12.86
CA GLU A 726 64.52 18.16 12.91
C GLU A 726 65.30 19.03 13.90
#